data_AF-A0A094CLZ8-F1
#
_entry.id   AF-A0A094CLZ8-F1
#
_cell.length_a   1.000
_cell.length_b   1.000
_cell.length_c   1.000
_cell.angle_alpha   90.00
_cell.angle_beta   90.00
_cell.angle_gamma   90.00
#
_symmetry.space_group_name_H-M   'P 1'
#
loop_
_entity.id
_entity.type
_entity.pdbx_description
1 polymer ?
#
loop_
_entity_poly.entity_id
_entity_poly.type
_entity_poly.pdbx_seq_one_letter_code
_entity_poly.pdbx_strand_id
1 'polypeptide(L)'
;MAQILKALKKEPGASNAENDKADGIKSNLAEKLKAPLRRLKKGGNPEANQPSQVTHRPVFAARNVPQGVVLNGEEKGRHYRARHKKTKHERRETRSHREQQYGISAREKDDEFLKNGPPELTKLYKPLSLNMSKTRKRRDEEIEYYGRYQFEELDFSDQIGNIVSFRARIHTIRRISAKLIFLVFRQQTFTIQGVLEVSHLDEEGRYSQQNTHHNGNGSASGGIISGQMVRAVLHYPLESIVLVKGKVRSPPEPVHTATIHDAEIQVQEIHLISQLSEHVPFSVYEAENIGKFSLKEEDEVSGESDEEISGESNSRNSQVSVGNGHSSEHSSRGSNNGSRHNKALPQTYRLNNRVVDLRTTSSQSIFRIQSGISNMFRTYLDSKGFIEVHTPKLQGAATESGASVFEVNYFGRPVYLAQSPQLAKQMCISADFERIYEIGAVFRAENSNTSRHLTEYTGLDLEMAFEEHYHETLDLIDEMFKCIWKGLYERYDREIEIISQFYPHEKLLWRDETPRLSFSEGIELLLSDGWTDEEGNSPSDTEDLSTRAEIRLGQLVRERFKSDYYILDKFPASARPFYTMPDPGNENFTNSFDIFIRGQEILSGGQRIHDSGCLEKRMRRLGVEPETMNDYLEAFRWGAPPHAGAGIGLERLTYLFLNLGNIRLASLFPRDPKSLPKRLGGPNLRHPEASTTNPPWADKTNRNQDLIPKDYQPIEKLIANYGDAANTSWLDERYERWRHKTTGAVQGFVPYHGFAITVGDPLCAKSQYPQVISAYLNYIKTERRDFKPLWLMAGPAVEEFLGDKCNWRTLSPVAENRVDPHNNFASKDHDIARKIRHAEREMVKNFEWPRTKPLPVDLKTRVNERIDEWKAKRKAGLQVHLTEIRPWIDEEHRRYFYAADGSRGGRIHALLVLHQLAPENGYQVKFLLEFPGAPSGTIESLNLFAMASIVAQEPDVHSVTYGTGATDVVVGGRNMGKGKLKLLKKSYEVINKRLKLTNKTEFREKFGASLDRVYVCYPWRGLGPAGIKTIVDFMQEES
;
A
#
# COMPACT_ATOMS: atom_id res chain seq x y z
N MET A 1 -41.08 6.55 -23.66
CA MET A 1 -41.08 5.06 -23.58
C MET A 1 -41.59 4.40 -24.85
N ALA A 2 -42.87 4.49 -25.21
CA ALA A 2 -43.46 3.73 -26.32
C ALA A 2 -42.70 3.81 -27.67
N GLN A 3 -42.22 4.99 -28.08
CA GLN A 3 -41.43 5.15 -29.31
C GLN A 3 -40.07 4.42 -29.27
N ILE A 4 -39.45 4.26 -28.10
CA ILE A 4 -38.17 3.54 -27.94
C ILE A 4 -38.39 2.02 -28.11
N LEU A 5 -39.49 1.49 -27.58
CA LEU A 5 -39.89 0.10 -27.81
C LEU A 5 -40.27 -0.14 -29.29
N LYS A 6 -40.77 0.88 -30.00
CA LYS A 6 -41.09 0.81 -31.43
C LYS A 6 -39.84 0.78 -32.33
N ALA A 7 -38.71 1.31 -31.86
CA ALA A 7 -37.42 1.27 -32.57
C ALA A 7 -36.67 -0.07 -32.43
N LEU A 8 -37.07 -0.94 -31.48
CA LEU A 8 -36.44 -2.23 -31.20
C LEU A 8 -37.26 -3.44 -31.72
N LYS A 9 -38.16 -3.22 -32.69
CA LYS A 9 -39.09 -4.24 -33.24
C LYS A 9 -39.01 -4.41 -34.78
N LYS A 10 -37.83 -4.21 -35.35
CA LYS A 10 -37.44 -4.59 -36.73
C LYS A 10 -35.99 -5.10 -36.65
N GLU A 11 -35.60 -6.29 -37.09
CA GLU A 11 -36.29 -7.43 -37.72
C GLU A 11 -35.66 -8.75 -37.19
N PRO A 12 -35.95 -9.94 -37.74
CA PRO A 12 -37.22 -10.66 -37.67
C PRO A 12 -37.10 -11.95 -36.82
N GLY A 13 -38.24 -12.50 -36.36
CA GLY A 13 -38.27 -13.79 -35.65
C GLY A 13 -39.20 -13.81 -34.44
N ALA A 14 -40.51 -13.76 -34.67
CA ALA A 14 -41.52 -13.84 -33.62
C ALA A 14 -42.73 -14.67 -34.09
N SER A 15 -43.23 -15.52 -33.19
CA SER A 15 -44.55 -16.17 -33.27
C SER A 15 -45.31 -15.83 -31.99
N ASN A 16 -46.55 -15.35 -32.12
CA ASN A 16 -47.27 -14.69 -31.03
C ASN A 16 -48.03 -15.67 -30.11
N ALA A 17 -48.26 -15.21 -28.88
CA ALA A 17 -49.47 -15.48 -28.09
C ALA A 17 -49.76 -14.23 -27.24
N GLU A 18 -51.04 -13.90 -27.02
CA GLU A 18 -51.48 -12.63 -26.42
C GLU A 18 -52.36 -12.86 -25.17
N ASN A 19 -52.74 -11.75 -24.50
CA ASN A 19 -53.88 -11.59 -23.58
C ASN A 19 -53.72 -12.22 -22.17
N ASP A 20 -54.22 -11.64 -21.05
CA ASP A 20 -54.99 -10.39 -20.86
C ASP A 20 -54.91 -9.86 -19.39
N LYS A 21 -55.33 -8.60 -19.19
CA LYS A 21 -55.88 -7.97 -17.96
C LYS A 21 -55.06 -7.82 -16.66
N ALA A 22 -55.52 -6.85 -15.85
CA ALA A 22 -55.00 -6.41 -14.56
C ALA A 22 -56.13 -5.84 -13.65
N ASP A 23 -55.75 -5.33 -12.47
CA ASP A 23 -56.50 -4.50 -11.50
C ASP A 23 -57.51 -5.17 -10.52
N GLY A 24 -57.63 -4.56 -9.32
CA GLY A 24 -58.44 -5.02 -8.17
C GLY A 24 -57.63 -5.19 -6.86
N ILE A 25 -56.97 -4.14 -6.33
CA ILE A 25 -57.48 -3.15 -5.36
C ILE A 25 -57.55 -3.63 -3.88
N LYS A 26 -56.94 -2.78 -3.01
CA LYS A 26 -57.01 -2.55 -1.54
C LYS A 26 -58.33 -2.97 -0.84
N SER A 27 -58.40 -3.27 0.48
CA SER A 27 -57.45 -3.30 1.62
C SER A 27 -58.11 -3.95 2.86
N ASN A 28 -57.49 -3.83 4.06
CA ASN A 28 -58.06 -4.05 5.43
C ASN A 28 -58.20 -5.52 5.89
N LEU A 29 -58.18 -5.88 7.19
CA LEU A 29 -57.65 -5.22 8.42
C LEU A 29 -57.60 -6.26 9.58
N ALA A 30 -56.66 -6.10 10.51
CA ALA A 30 -56.62 -6.65 11.89
C ALA A 30 -56.44 -8.17 12.15
N GLU A 31 -55.75 -8.39 13.28
CA GLU A 31 -55.50 -9.59 14.08
C GLU A 31 -56.74 -10.49 14.34
N LYS A 32 -56.60 -11.80 14.63
CA LYS A 32 -56.39 -12.29 16.02
C LYS A 32 -56.12 -13.81 16.20
N LEU A 33 -55.46 -14.12 17.32
CA LEU A 33 -55.56 -15.30 18.20
C LEU A 33 -55.13 -16.73 17.72
N LYS A 34 -54.07 -17.22 18.39
CA LYS A 34 -53.93 -18.52 19.11
C LYS A 34 -54.43 -19.84 18.46
N ALA A 35 -53.47 -20.71 18.08
CA ALA A 35 -53.02 -21.91 18.83
C ALA A 35 -54.05 -22.93 19.43
N PRO A 36 -53.71 -24.22 19.71
CA PRO A 36 -52.55 -25.06 19.31
C PRO A 36 -52.86 -26.59 19.07
N LEU A 37 -51.80 -27.44 19.10
CA LEU A 37 -51.72 -28.84 19.60
C LEU A 37 -52.05 -30.07 18.71
N ARG A 38 -51.21 -31.12 18.91
CA ARG A 38 -51.52 -32.59 18.98
C ARG A 38 -51.76 -33.38 17.66
N ARG A 39 -51.39 -34.68 17.53
CA ARG A 39 -50.55 -35.61 18.34
C ARG A 39 -50.24 -36.93 17.57
N LEU A 40 -49.28 -37.72 18.09
CA LEU A 40 -49.03 -39.19 17.91
C LEU A 40 -48.30 -39.65 16.62
N LYS A 41 -47.72 -40.86 16.53
CA LYS A 41 -46.82 -41.69 17.40
C LYS A 41 -46.72 -43.13 16.83
N LYS A 42 -45.62 -43.86 17.15
CA LYS A 42 -45.24 -45.26 16.77
C LYS A 42 -44.64 -45.35 15.36
N GLY A 43 -43.65 -46.20 15.05
CA GLY A 43 -43.03 -47.35 15.77
C GLY A 43 -43.08 -48.60 14.87
N GLY A 44 -42.16 -49.58 14.87
CA GLY A 44 -40.90 -49.80 15.59
C GLY A 44 -40.11 -50.97 14.95
N ASN A 45 -38.90 -51.27 15.46
CA ASN A 45 -38.02 -52.38 15.03
C ASN A 45 -38.53 -53.76 15.60
N PRO A 46 -38.03 -54.97 15.20
CA PRO A 46 -36.59 -55.32 15.15
C PRO A 46 -36.12 -56.40 14.10
N GLU A 47 -34.83 -56.80 14.21
CA GLU A 47 -34.21 -58.11 13.84
C GLU A 47 -34.11 -58.54 12.35
N ALA A 48 -33.07 -59.28 11.86
CA ALA A 48 -31.75 -59.68 12.43
C ALA A 48 -30.71 -60.08 11.33
N ASN A 49 -29.42 -60.16 11.71
CA ASN A 49 -28.28 -60.95 11.18
C ASN A 49 -27.86 -60.95 9.68
N GLN A 50 -26.70 -60.33 9.40
CA GLN A 50 -25.38 -60.91 8.95
C GLN A 50 -25.29 -62.19 8.05
N PRO A 51 -24.17 -62.43 7.30
CA PRO A 51 -23.04 -61.54 6.91
C PRO A 51 -22.45 -61.71 5.46
N SER A 52 -21.45 -60.88 5.13
CA SER A 52 -20.21 -61.15 4.34
C SER A 52 -20.18 -61.52 2.82
N GLN A 53 -19.45 -60.66 2.07
CA GLN A 53 -18.34 -60.95 1.11
C GLN A 53 -18.54 -61.26 -0.41
N VAL A 54 -17.78 -60.48 -1.23
CA VAL A 54 -16.84 -60.92 -2.31
C VAL A 54 -17.28 -61.09 -3.80
N THR A 55 -17.13 -60.00 -4.57
CA THR A 55 -16.45 -59.86 -5.90
C THR A 55 -17.07 -60.17 -7.29
N HIS A 56 -16.49 -59.44 -8.28
CA HIS A 56 -16.25 -59.71 -9.72
C HIS A 56 -17.32 -59.52 -10.84
N ARG A 57 -16.97 -58.59 -11.77
CA ARG A 57 -16.90 -58.66 -13.26
C ARG A 57 -17.88 -59.54 -14.06
N PRO A 58 -18.36 -59.05 -15.23
CA PRO A 58 -17.63 -59.32 -16.49
C PRO A 58 -17.54 -58.11 -17.47
N VAL A 59 -17.10 -58.35 -18.72
CA VAL A 59 -16.67 -57.37 -19.75
C VAL A 59 -17.14 -57.80 -21.17
N PHE A 60 -17.09 -56.88 -22.14
CA PHE A 60 -17.18 -57.01 -23.62
C PHE A 60 -18.52 -56.74 -24.35
N ALA A 61 -18.55 -55.61 -25.08
CA ALA A 61 -18.64 -55.41 -26.55
C ALA A 61 -19.42 -56.44 -27.45
N ALA A 62 -19.94 -56.11 -28.65
CA ALA A 62 -19.85 -54.90 -29.51
C ALA A 62 -20.98 -54.88 -30.58
N ARG A 63 -21.20 -53.76 -31.31
CA ARG A 63 -21.68 -53.71 -32.72
C ARG A 63 -21.71 -52.29 -33.33
N ASN A 64 -21.63 -52.20 -34.68
CA ASN A 64 -21.75 -50.97 -35.50
C ASN A 64 -23.24 -50.78 -35.94
N VAL A 65 -23.75 -49.88 -36.82
CA VAL A 65 -23.38 -49.17 -38.10
C VAL A 65 -24.46 -48.04 -38.30
N PRO A 66 -24.39 -46.93 -39.12
CA PRO A 66 -23.35 -46.28 -39.96
C PRO A 66 -23.11 -44.77 -39.56
N GLN A 67 -23.02 -43.84 -40.55
CA GLN A 67 -22.98 -42.37 -40.43
C GLN A 67 -24.30 -41.71 -40.92
N GLY A 68 -24.60 -40.46 -40.52
CA GLY A 68 -25.64 -39.63 -41.19
C GLY A 68 -26.15 -38.37 -40.46
N VAL A 69 -25.70 -37.19 -40.92
CA VAL A 69 -26.33 -35.84 -40.79
C VAL A 69 -26.75 -35.27 -39.40
N VAL A 70 -25.88 -34.40 -38.87
CA VAL A 70 -26.10 -33.12 -38.12
C VAL A 70 -27.50 -32.77 -37.55
N LEU A 71 -27.58 -32.52 -36.22
CA LEU A 71 -28.04 -31.23 -35.62
C LEU A 71 -27.85 -31.11 -34.08
N ASN A 72 -27.39 -29.94 -33.64
CA ASN A 72 -27.40 -29.28 -32.30
C ASN A 72 -27.63 -30.08 -30.99
N GLY A 73 -26.70 -29.97 -30.02
CA GLY A 73 -26.87 -30.63 -28.70
C GLY A 73 -25.99 -30.24 -27.48
N GLU A 74 -25.36 -29.05 -27.40
CA GLU A 74 -24.52 -28.68 -26.22
C GLU A 74 -24.98 -27.40 -25.48
N GLU A 75 -25.65 -27.54 -24.31
CA GLU A 75 -25.68 -26.43 -23.32
C GLU A 75 -25.72 -26.85 -21.83
N LYS A 76 -26.03 -28.10 -21.50
CA LYS A 76 -26.24 -28.51 -20.08
C LYS A 76 -24.95 -28.71 -19.25
N GLY A 77 -23.78 -28.82 -19.87
CA GLY A 77 -22.51 -29.09 -19.16
C GLY A 77 -21.89 -27.91 -18.41
N ARG A 78 -22.05 -26.67 -18.90
CA ARG A 78 -21.26 -25.51 -18.42
C ARG A 78 -21.74 -24.96 -17.06
N HIS A 79 -23.05 -25.04 -16.78
CA HIS A 79 -23.63 -24.44 -15.57
C HIS A 79 -23.21 -25.14 -14.25
N TYR A 80 -23.02 -26.46 -14.25
CA TYR A 80 -22.70 -27.22 -13.03
C TYR A 80 -21.27 -26.94 -12.53
N ARG A 81 -20.27 -27.01 -13.40
CA ARG A 81 -18.86 -26.70 -13.07
C ARG A 81 -18.69 -25.25 -12.57
N ALA A 82 -19.43 -24.30 -13.13
CA ALA A 82 -19.40 -22.89 -12.71
C ALA A 82 -19.98 -22.68 -11.30
N ARG A 83 -21.15 -23.27 -10.98
CA ARG A 83 -21.74 -23.19 -9.63
C ARG A 83 -20.81 -23.79 -8.57
N HIS A 84 -20.20 -24.94 -8.87
CA HIS A 84 -19.36 -25.67 -7.92
C HIS A 84 -18.02 -24.98 -7.61
N LYS A 85 -17.37 -24.34 -8.60
CA LYS A 85 -16.16 -23.53 -8.34
C LYS A 85 -16.50 -22.27 -7.53
N LYS A 86 -17.66 -21.64 -7.77
CA LYS A 86 -18.10 -20.44 -7.03
C LYS A 86 -18.36 -20.75 -5.55
N THR A 87 -19.16 -21.78 -5.24
CA THR A 87 -19.43 -22.17 -3.84
C THR A 87 -18.18 -22.67 -3.12
N LYS A 88 -17.22 -23.31 -3.79
CA LYS A 88 -15.94 -23.74 -3.15
C LYS A 88 -15.07 -22.55 -2.72
N HIS A 89 -15.11 -21.42 -3.45
CA HIS A 89 -14.43 -20.18 -3.06
C HIS A 89 -15.16 -19.42 -1.95
N GLU A 90 -16.48 -19.22 -2.07
CA GLU A 90 -17.31 -18.56 -1.05
C GLU A 90 -17.30 -19.35 0.28
N ARG A 91 -17.24 -20.69 0.23
CA ARG A 91 -17.04 -21.55 1.40
C ARG A 91 -15.62 -21.42 1.99
N ARG A 92 -14.56 -21.22 1.19
CA ARG A 92 -13.19 -21.00 1.70
C ARG A 92 -13.09 -19.68 2.48
N GLU A 93 -13.61 -18.58 1.93
CA GLU A 93 -13.63 -17.29 2.64
C GLU A 93 -14.52 -17.35 3.90
N THR A 94 -15.74 -17.88 3.77
CA THR A 94 -16.66 -18.03 4.91
C THR A 94 -16.08 -18.92 6.00
N ARG A 95 -15.31 -19.94 5.63
CA ARG A 95 -14.57 -20.81 6.56
C ARG A 95 -13.47 -20.02 7.27
N SER A 96 -12.60 -19.32 6.54
CA SER A 96 -11.54 -18.47 7.12
C SER A 96 -12.09 -17.43 8.11
N HIS A 97 -13.19 -16.74 7.79
CA HIS A 97 -13.77 -15.72 8.67
C HIS A 97 -14.50 -16.36 9.88
N ARG A 98 -15.10 -17.55 9.72
CA ARG A 98 -15.58 -18.36 10.86
C ARG A 98 -14.44 -18.85 11.74
N GLU A 99 -13.30 -19.26 11.17
CA GLU A 99 -12.11 -19.69 11.90
C GLU A 99 -11.47 -18.51 12.67
N GLN A 100 -11.49 -17.28 12.13
CA GLN A 100 -11.10 -16.08 12.88
C GLN A 100 -12.07 -15.75 14.03
N GLN A 101 -13.38 -15.70 13.78
CA GLN A 101 -14.36 -15.33 14.81
C GLN A 101 -14.48 -16.40 15.91
N TYR A 102 -14.39 -17.69 15.53
CA TYR A 102 -14.25 -18.80 16.48
C TYR A 102 -12.92 -18.71 17.23
N GLY A 103 -11.82 -18.35 16.55
CA GLY A 103 -10.50 -18.20 17.14
C GLY A 103 -10.41 -17.11 18.21
N ILE A 104 -11.15 -16.01 18.08
CA ILE A 104 -11.23 -14.98 19.13
C ILE A 104 -11.94 -15.54 20.37
N SER A 105 -13.12 -16.15 20.23
CA SER A 105 -13.82 -16.74 21.39
C SER A 105 -13.22 -18.05 21.90
N ALA A 106 -12.31 -18.67 21.14
CA ALA A 106 -11.43 -19.73 21.61
C ALA A 106 -10.31 -19.15 22.47
N ARG A 107 -9.61 -18.08 22.01
CA ARG A 107 -8.57 -17.36 22.78
C ARG A 107 -9.10 -16.87 24.12
N GLU A 108 -10.24 -16.20 24.17
CA GLU A 108 -10.87 -15.72 25.42
C GLU A 108 -10.95 -16.85 26.48
N LYS A 109 -11.34 -18.05 26.05
CA LYS A 109 -11.48 -19.25 26.90
C LYS A 109 -10.15 -19.97 27.16
N ASP A 110 -9.22 -19.91 26.22
CA ASP A 110 -7.87 -20.46 26.36
C ASP A 110 -7.04 -19.59 27.33
N ASP A 111 -7.24 -18.26 27.35
CA ASP A 111 -6.65 -17.30 28.30
C ASP A 111 -7.28 -17.39 29.69
N GLU A 112 -8.59 -17.64 29.79
CA GLU A 112 -9.25 -17.97 31.06
C GLU A 112 -8.73 -19.31 31.62
N PHE A 113 -8.59 -20.33 30.78
CA PHE A 113 -8.00 -21.62 31.16
C PHE A 113 -6.51 -21.49 31.52
N LEU A 114 -5.74 -20.61 30.87
CA LEU A 114 -4.35 -20.32 31.24
C LEU A 114 -4.20 -19.59 32.58
N LYS A 115 -5.23 -18.88 33.04
CA LYS A 115 -5.27 -18.22 34.36
C LYS A 115 -5.72 -19.16 35.48
N ASN A 116 -6.74 -19.98 35.21
CA ASN A 116 -7.49 -20.72 36.23
C ASN A 116 -7.32 -22.26 36.16
N GLY A 117 -6.69 -22.79 35.10
CA GLY A 117 -6.53 -24.22 34.86
C GLY A 117 -5.33 -24.85 35.60
N PRO A 118 -5.33 -26.18 35.80
CA PRO A 118 -4.31 -26.86 36.59
C PRO A 118 -2.92 -26.76 35.94
N PRO A 119 -1.83 -26.52 36.71
CA PRO A 119 -0.48 -26.33 36.18
C PRO A 119 0.01 -27.44 35.24
N GLU A 120 -0.33 -28.70 35.50
CA GLU A 120 0.03 -29.86 34.68
C GLU A 120 -0.43 -29.75 33.20
N LEU A 121 -1.54 -29.04 32.97
CA LEU A 121 -2.14 -28.85 31.65
C LEU A 121 -1.81 -27.50 31.01
N THR A 122 -1.25 -26.54 31.76
CA THR A 122 -1.03 -25.14 31.32
C THR A 122 0.45 -24.72 31.30
N LYS A 123 1.30 -25.31 32.15
CA LYS A 123 2.71 -24.91 32.33
C LYS A 123 3.50 -24.87 31.03
N LEU A 124 3.32 -25.87 30.16
CA LEU A 124 4.11 -26.04 28.92
C LEU A 124 3.86 -24.95 27.84
N TYR A 125 2.83 -24.11 27.97
CA TYR A 125 2.55 -23.03 27.00
C TYR A 125 2.10 -21.69 27.61
N LYS A 126 2.23 -21.53 28.94
CA LYS A 126 1.93 -20.30 29.66
C LYS A 126 2.76 -19.12 29.09
N PRO A 127 2.14 -17.98 28.69
CA PRO A 127 2.87 -16.80 28.21
C PRO A 127 3.89 -16.28 29.24
N LEU A 128 5.06 -15.84 28.78
CA LEU A 128 6.11 -15.31 29.65
C LEU A 128 5.76 -13.89 30.14
N SER A 129 5.96 -13.57 31.43
CA SER A 129 5.66 -12.22 31.93
C SER A 129 6.57 -11.17 31.29
N LEU A 130 6.14 -9.91 31.15
CA LEU A 130 6.87 -8.88 30.39
C LEU A 130 8.38 -8.84 30.73
N ASN A 131 9.24 -8.90 29.71
CA ASN A 131 10.68 -8.89 29.91
C ASN A 131 11.17 -7.50 30.34
N MET A 132 11.28 -7.31 31.65
CA MET A 132 11.80 -6.09 32.29
C MET A 132 13.17 -6.35 32.94
N SER A 133 13.92 -7.37 32.47
CA SER A 133 15.24 -7.77 32.98
C SER A 133 15.32 -8.04 34.49
N LYS A 134 14.18 -8.45 35.11
CA LYS A 134 13.99 -8.60 36.57
C LYS A 134 15.15 -9.31 37.29
N THR A 135 15.67 -10.40 36.70
CA THR A 135 16.89 -11.06 37.16
C THR A 135 17.69 -11.57 35.94
N ARG A 136 18.99 -11.82 36.13
CA ARG A 136 19.87 -12.40 35.09
C ARG A 136 19.69 -13.92 34.92
N LYS A 137 19.11 -14.64 35.89
CA LYS A 137 19.06 -16.13 35.91
C LYS A 137 17.67 -16.73 35.64
N ARG A 138 16.58 -16.06 36.02
CA ARG A 138 15.18 -16.48 35.76
C ARG A 138 14.30 -15.27 35.45
N ARG A 139 13.41 -15.38 34.45
CA ARG A 139 12.41 -14.36 34.08
C ARG A 139 11.09 -14.56 34.82
N ASP A 140 10.71 -15.83 34.94
CA ASP A 140 9.53 -16.38 35.59
C ASP A 140 10.01 -17.62 36.36
N GLU A 141 9.60 -17.81 37.61
CA GLU A 141 10.23 -18.82 38.50
C GLU A 141 9.80 -20.26 38.21
N GLU A 142 8.61 -20.42 37.63
CA GLU A 142 8.00 -21.70 37.25
C GLU A 142 8.63 -22.33 36.00
N ILE A 143 9.39 -21.55 35.21
CA ILE A 143 9.86 -21.91 33.85
C ILE A 143 11.39 -22.01 33.87
N GLU A 144 11.91 -23.17 33.47
CA GLU A 144 13.36 -23.41 33.43
C GLU A 144 14.04 -22.55 32.36
N TYR A 145 15.22 -22.03 32.69
CA TYR A 145 16.05 -21.27 31.76
C TYR A 145 17.07 -22.20 31.10
N TYR A 146 16.73 -22.67 29.90
CA TYR A 146 17.66 -23.42 29.05
C TYR A 146 18.53 -22.45 28.23
N GLY A 147 19.75 -22.87 27.89
CA GLY A 147 20.58 -22.20 26.88
C GLY A 147 19.82 -22.09 25.54
N ARG A 148 20.10 -21.04 24.77
CA ARG A 148 19.39 -20.76 23.51
C ARG A 148 20.30 -20.86 22.32
N TYR A 149 19.95 -21.73 21.38
CA TYR A 149 20.66 -21.86 20.11
C TYR A 149 20.11 -20.89 19.05
N GLN A 150 20.98 -20.47 18.14
CA GLN A 150 20.59 -19.93 16.83
C GLN A 150 20.61 -21.05 15.78
N PHE A 151 19.70 -21.00 14.81
CA PHE A 151 19.60 -21.99 13.73
C PHE A 151 20.81 -21.96 12.78
N GLU A 152 21.57 -20.86 12.79
CA GLU A 152 22.80 -20.67 12.03
C GLU A 152 24.05 -21.24 12.75
N GLU A 153 23.93 -21.57 14.04
CA GLU A 153 25.00 -22.10 14.90
C GLU A 153 24.87 -23.62 15.14
N LEU A 154 23.89 -24.28 14.50
CA LEU A 154 23.59 -25.69 14.66
C LEU A 154 23.54 -26.41 13.32
N ASP A 155 24.33 -27.46 13.19
CA ASP A 155 23.91 -28.59 12.36
C ASP A 155 22.79 -29.33 13.10
N PHE A 156 21.63 -29.52 12.46
CA PHE A 156 20.49 -30.18 13.09
C PHE A 156 20.51 -31.71 12.94
N SER A 157 21.31 -32.25 12.02
CA SER A 157 21.50 -33.69 11.86
C SER A 157 22.25 -34.27 13.07
N ASP A 158 23.34 -33.63 13.49
CA ASP A 158 24.10 -33.92 14.72
C ASP A 158 23.27 -33.78 16.01
N GLN A 159 22.14 -33.07 15.96
CA GLN A 159 21.25 -32.91 17.12
C GLN A 159 20.10 -33.92 17.18
N ILE A 160 19.95 -34.84 16.22
CA ILE A 160 18.88 -35.85 16.23
C ILE A 160 18.90 -36.64 17.55
N GLY A 161 17.80 -36.58 18.29
CA GLY A 161 17.67 -37.19 19.62
C GLY A 161 17.88 -36.23 20.80
N ASN A 162 18.59 -35.12 20.61
CA ASN A 162 18.84 -34.12 21.65
C ASN A 162 17.64 -33.20 21.88
N ILE A 163 17.60 -32.56 23.05
CA ILE A 163 16.62 -31.51 23.37
C ILE A 163 17.27 -30.15 23.17
N VAL A 164 16.70 -29.34 22.27
CA VAL A 164 17.14 -27.98 21.97
C VAL A 164 16.13 -26.96 22.50
N SER A 165 16.62 -25.75 22.81
CA SER A 165 15.80 -24.59 23.16
C SER A 165 16.21 -23.39 22.32
N PHE A 166 15.22 -22.68 21.78
CA PHE A 166 15.43 -21.57 20.85
C PHE A 166 14.31 -20.53 20.90
N ARG A 167 14.59 -19.33 20.39
CA ARG A 167 13.62 -18.25 20.24
C ARG A 167 13.36 -17.99 18.77
N ALA A 168 12.13 -18.19 18.29
CA ALA A 168 11.77 -18.02 16.88
C ALA A 168 10.49 -17.18 16.72
N ARG A 169 10.18 -16.79 15.48
CA ARG A 169 8.82 -16.37 15.10
C ARG A 169 8.03 -17.56 14.59
N ILE A 170 6.74 -17.62 14.90
CA ILE A 170 5.80 -18.48 14.18
C ILE A 170 5.63 -17.90 12.78
N HIS A 171 6.06 -18.65 11.77
CA HIS A 171 6.05 -18.24 10.37
C HIS A 171 4.75 -18.64 9.67
N THR A 172 4.32 -19.88 9.88
CA THR A 172 3.00 -20.40 9.51
C THR A 172 2.59 -21.53 10.47
N ILE A 173 1.28 -21.83 10.53
CA ILE A 173 0.73 -22.96 11.29
C ILE A 173 -0.20 -23.75 10.37
N ARG A 174 -0.01 -25.07 10.28
CA ARG A 174 -0.84 -26.00 9.52
C ARG A 174 -1.54 -26.96 10.48
N ARG A 175 -2.87 -26.82 10.60
CA ARG A 175 -3.69 -27.78 11.34
C ARG A 175 -3.77 -29.11 10.58
N ILE A 176 -3.40 -30.21 11.25
CA ILE A 176 -3.55 -31.57 10.71
C ILE A 176 -4.81 -32.23 11.29
N SER A 177 -4.99 -32.20 12.62
CA SER A 177 -6.17 -32.78 13.28
C SER A 177 -6.69 -31.90 14.43
N ALA A 178 -7.35 -32.48 15.44
CA ALA A 178 -7.61 -31.84 16.73
C ALA A 178 -6.54 -32.18 17.79
N LYS A 179 -5.65 -33.15 17.50
CA LYS A 179 -4.55 -33.60 18.37
C LYS A 179 -3.16 -33.24 17.84
N LEU A 180 -3.05 -32.86 16.56
CA LEU A 180 -1.78 -32.66 15.86
C LEU A 180 -1.80 -31.39 15.02
N ILE A 181 -0.77 -30.55 15.16
CA ILE A 181 -0.49 -29.40 14.29
C ILE A 181 0.99 -29.37 13.91
N PHE A 182 1.28 -28.85 12.72
CA PHE A 182 2.63 -28.48 12.32
C PHE A 182 2.78 -26.95 12.39
N LEU A 183 3.94 -26.50 12.85
CA LEU A 183 4.38 -25.11 12.85
C LEU A 183 5.60 -24.99 11.93
N VAL A 184 5.84 -23.82 11.37
CA VAL A 184 7.18 -23.47 10.86
C VAL A 184 7.71 -22.34 11.74
N PHE A 185 8.90 -22.54 12.29
CA PHE A 185 9.61 -21.56 13.10
C PHE A 185 10.64 -20.85 12.23
N ARG A 186 10.66 -19.50 12.23
CA ARG A 186 11.67 -18.70 11.52
C ARG A 186 12.63 -18.00 12.48
N GLN A 187 13.92 -18.11 12.22
CA GLN A 187 14.97 -17.24 12.74
C GLN A 187 15.70 -16.60 11.56
N GLN A 188 15.50 -15.30 11.34
CA GLN A 188 16.17 -14.55 10.27
C GLN A 188 15.92 -15.18 8.89
N THR A 189 16.95 -15.69 8.21
CA THR A 189 16.89 -16.43 6.94
C THR A 189 16.46 -17.89 7.09
N PHE A 190 16.64 -18.51 8.26
CA PHE A 190 16.41 -19.93 8.50
C PHE A 190 14.98 -20.25 8.92
N THR A 191 14.49 -21.41 8.49
CA THR A 191 13.23 -22.02 8.96
C THR A 191 13.37 -23.51 9.22
N ILE A 192 12.63 -24.00 10.23
CA ILE A 192 12.52 -25.42 10.60
C ILE A 192 11.07 -25.78 10.95
N GLN A 193 10.66 -27.03 10.71
CA GLN A 193 9.34 -27.53 11.13
C GLN A 193 9.31 -27.86 12.62
N GLY A 194 8.21 -27.52 13.27
CA GLY A 194 7.85 -27.98 14.60
C GLY A 194 6.59 -28.85 14.54
N VAL A 195 6.59 -29.97 15.26
CA VAL A 195 5.43 -30.85 15.42
C VAL A 195 4.96 -30.78 16.85
N LEU A 196 3.68 -30.42 17.04
CA LEU A 196 3.03 -30.39 18.34
C LEU A 196 1.85 -31.36 18.35
N GLU A 197 1.95 -32.39 19.19
CA GLU A 197 1.02 -33.52 19.27
C GLU A 197 0.59 -33.80 20.71
N VAL A 198 -0.70 -34.08 20.92
CA VAL A 198 -1.25 -34.41 22.25
C VAL A 198 -0.62 -35.69 22.79
N SER A 199 -0.14 -35.65 24.04
CA SER A 199 0.42 -36.82 24.74
C SER A 199 -0.51 -38.02 24.65
N HIS A 200 0.06 -39.20 24.35
CA HIS A 200 -0.70 -40.45 24.35
C HIS A 200 -1.16 -40.82 25.76
N LEU A 201 -2.19 -41.65 25.82
CA LEU A 201 -2.58 -42.36 27.04
C LEU A 201 -1.84 -43.71 27.06
N ASP A 202 -1.39 -44.14 28.22
CA ASP A 202 -0.92 -45.51 28.45
C ASP A 202 -2.09 -46.52 28.47
N GLU A 203 -1.77 -47.81 28.58
CA GLU A 203 -2.75 -48.90 28.62
C GLU A 203 -3.67 -48.84 29.85
N GLU A 204 -3.30 -48.05 30.87
CA GLU A 204 -4.04 -47.81 32.11
C GLU A 204 -4.87 -46.50 32.06
N GLY A 205 -4.85 -45.79 30.91
CA GLY A 205 -5.64 -44.58 30.66
C GLY A 205 -5.05 -43.29 31.23
N ARG A 206 -3.78 -43.28 31.64
CA ARG A 206 -3.06 -42.11 32.17
C ARG A 206 -2.24 -41.45 31.06
N TYR A 207 -2.08 -40.12 31.10
CA TYR A 207 -1.24 -39.43 30.11
C TYR A 207 0.23 -39.79 30.32
N SER A 208 0.94 -40.07 29.23
CA SER A 208 2.40 -40.12 29.24
C SER A 208 2.95 -38.73 29.59
N GLN A 209 3.30 -38.52 30.86
CA GLN A 209 3.97 -37.29 31.29
C GLN A 209 5.30 -37.16 30.55
N GLN A 210 5.59 -35.98 30.00
CA GLN A 210 6.94 -35.73 29.52
C GLN A 210 7.84 -35.48 30.72
N ASN A 211 8.67 -36.48 31.04
CA ASN A 211 9.76 -36.34 32.00
C ASN A 211 10.73 -35.26 31.49
N THR A 212 10.70 -34.08 32.12
CA THR A 212 11.81 -33.15 32.04
C THR A 212 13.03 -33.81 32.68
N HIS A 213 14.17 -33.83 31.97
CA HIS A 213 15.33 -34.62 32.37
C HIS A 213 15.86 -34.25 33.76
N HIS A 214 16.31 -35.26 34.52
CA HIS A 214 16.86 -35.08 35.86
C HIS A 214 18.11 -34.17 35.88
N ASN A 215 17.95 -32.94 36.37
CA ASN A 215 19.05 -32.07 36.80
C ASN A 215 19.25 -32.15 38.33
N GLY A 216 19.66 -33.33 38.83
CA GLY A 216 20.28 -33.55 40.16
C GLY A 216 19.43 -33.33 41.43
N ASN A 217 18.42 -32.46 41.42
CA ASN A 217 17.73 -31.97 42.63
C ASN A 217 16.21 -32.20 42.59
N GLY A 218 15.79 -33.46 42.74
CA GLY A 218 14.56 -33.89 43.44
C GLY A 218 13.16 -33.40 42.99
N SER A 219 13.03 -32.48 42.03
CA SER A 219 11.75 -31.83 41.69
C SER A 219 11.46 -31.87 40.19
N ALA A 220 11.04 -33.04 39.70
CA ALA A 220 10.59 -33.23 38.34
C ALA A 220 9.11 -32.83 38.20
N SER A 221 8.83 -31.56 37.90
CA SER A 221 7.47 -31.10 37.60
C SER A 221 7.10 -31.48 36.15
N GLY A 222 6.58 -32.69 35.97
CA GLY A 222 6.08 -33.15 34.67
C GLY A 222 4.94 -32.28 34.11
N GLY A 223 4.74 -32.34 32.79
CA GLY A 223 3.65 -31.66 32.10
C GLY A 223 3.05 -32.52 30.99
N ILE A 224 1.84 -32.19 30.57
CA ILE A 224 1.07 -32.93 29.57
C ILE A 224 0.81 -32.02 28.36
N ILE A 225 1.15 -32.46 27.15
CA ILE A 225 0.75 -31.75 25.93
C ILE A 225 -0.74 -32.02 25.72
N SER A 226 -1.57 -31.09 26.17
CA SER A 226 -3.02 -31.22 26.23
C SER A 226 -3.69 -30.83 24.92
N GLY A 227 -4.94 -31.29 24.69
CA GLY A 227 -5.75 -30.80 23.56
C GLY A 227 -5.98 -29.28 23.62
N GLN A 228 -5.98 -28.72 24.83
CA GLN A 228 -6.04 -27.29 25.12
C GLN A 228 -4.74 -26.59 24.65
N MET A 229 -3.56 -27.14 24.92
CA MET A 229 -2.28 -26.62 24.42
C MET A 229 -2.25 -26.58 22.89
N VAL A 230 -2.62 -27.68 22.23
CA VAL A 230 -2.69 -27.75 20.75
C VAL A 230 -3.71 -26.75 20.19
N ARG A 231 -4.86 -26.55 20.86
CA ARG A 231 -5.86 -25.55 20.48
C ARG A 231 -5.36 -24.10 20.66
N ALA A 232 -4.74 -23.80 21.79
CA ALA A 232 -4.28 -22.45 22.10
C ALA A 232 -3.16 -22.01 21.13
N VAL A 233 -2.15 -22.89 20.92
CA VAL A 233 -1.04 -22.64 20.01
C VAL A 233 -1.52 -22.51 18.56
N LEU A 234 -2.52 -23.30 18.12
CA LEU A 234 -3.15 -23.16 16.80
C LEU A 234 -3.78 -21.76 16.58
N HIS A 235 -4.20 -21.09 17.65
CA HIS A 235 -4.75 -19.73 17.58
C HIS A 235 -3.72 -18.63 17.86
N TYR A 236 -2.42 -18.93 18.04
CA TYR A 236 -1.39 -17.89 18.15
C TYR A 236 -1.31 -17.06 16.85
N PRO A 237 -1.14 -15.73 16.91
CA PRO A 237 -0.90 -14.92 15.72
C PRO A 237 0.34 -15.39 14.94
N LEU A 238 0.29 -15.32 13.61
CA LEU A 238 1.52 -15.41 12.81
C LEU A 238 2.42 -14.21 13.14
N GLU A 239 3.73 -14.36 12.94
CA GLU A 239 4.79 -13.45 13.38
C GLU A 239 4.97 -13.30 14.91
N SER A 240 4.14 -13.93 15.75
CA SER A 240 4.36 -13.99 17.21
C SER A 240 5.74 -14.59 17.55
N ILE A 241 6.41 -14.00 18.54
CA ILE A 241 7.70 -14.48 19.03
C ILE A 241 7.47 -15.50 20.14
N VAL A 242 8.03 -16.70 19.98
CA VAL A 242 7.94 -17.80 20.95
C VAL A 242 9.31 -18.23 21.45
N LEU A 243 9.35 -18.72 22.69
CA LEU A 243 10.43 -19.54 23.24
C LEU A 243 9.97 -20.99 23.12
N VAL A 244 10.73 -21.83 22.42
CA VAL A 244 10.39 -23.23 22.16
C VAL A 244 11.48 -24.10 22.77
N LYS A 245 11.08 -25.18 23.43
CA LYS A 245 11.95 -26.34 23.74
C LYS A 245 11.34 -27.57 23.08
N GLY A 246 12.18 -28.40 22.49
CA GLY A 246 11.71 -29.62 21.85
C GLY A 246 12.85 -30.60 21.56
N LYS A 247 12.48 -31.85 21.30
CA LYS A 247 13.41 -32.90 20.89
C LYS A 247 13.59 -32.85 19.37
N VAL A 248 14.82 -32.81 18.88
CA VAL A 248 15.08 -32.89 17.43
C VAL A 248 14.89 -34.34 16.97
N ARG A 249 14.28 -34.54 15.81
CA ARG A 249 14.13 -35.85 15.15
C ARG A 249 14.18 -35.69 13.63
N SER A 250 14.55 -36.75 12.93
CA SER A 250 14.34 -36.83 11.48
C SER A 250 12.83 -36.78 11.16
N PRO A 251 12.39 -36.02 10.15
CA PRO A 251 11.02 -36.07 9.65
C PRO A 251 10.82 -37.35 8.81
N PRO A 252 9.56 -37.80 8.60
CA PRO A 252 9.29 -38.96 7.73
C PRO A 252 9.62 -38.74 6.25
N GLU A 253 9.57 -37.48 5.80
CA GLU A 253 9.90 -37.01 4.45
C GLU A 253 10.61 -35.65 4.56
N PRO A 254 11.54 -35.28 3.66
CA PRO A 254 12.24 -34.00 3.72
C PRO A 254 11.29 -32.79 3.64
N VAL A 255 11.43 -31.85 4.59
CA VAL A 255 10.52 -30.70 4.71
C VAL A 255 10.90 -29.57 3.76
N HIS A 256 10.56 -29.74 2.47
CA HIS A 256 10.84 -28.76 1.40
C HIS A 256 10.20 -27.36 1.58
N THR A 257 9.35 -27.15 2.58
CA THR A 257 8.77 -25.83 2.95
C THR A 257 9.52 -25.10 4.07
N ALA A 258 10.57 -25.72 4.62
CA ALA A 258 11.54 -25.12 5.54
C ALA A 258 12.88 -24.93 4.81
N THR A 259 13.92 -24.39 5.47
CA THR A 259 15.31 -24.40 4.95
C THR A 259 16.13 -25.54 5.56
N ILE A 260 15.77 -25.97 6.77
CA ILE A 260 16.25 -27.20 7.39
C ILE A 260 15.23 -28.29 7.01
N HIS A 261 15.65 -29.21 6.15
CA HIS A 261 14.77 -30.19 5.48
C HIS A 261 14.77 -31.57 6.17
N ASP A 262 15.90 -31.91 6.78
CA ASP A 262 16.31 -33.21 7.31
C ASP A 262 16.03 -33.40 8.81
N ALA A 263 15.60 -32.32 9.49
CA ALA A 263 15.27 -32.33 10.90
C ALA A 263 13.97 -31.55 11.20
N GLU A 264 13.22 -32.02 12.19
CA GLU A 264 12.07 -31.32 12.77
C GLU A 264 12.07 -31.38 14.30
N ILE A 265 11.38 -30.42 14.91
CA ILE A 265 11.32 -30.24 16.36
C ILE A 265 10.02 -30.85 16.90
N GLN A 266 10.11 -31.97 17.61
CA GLN A 266 9.00 -32.44 18.46
C GLN A 266 8.88 -31.50 19.66
N VAL A 267 7.88 -30.60 19.60
CA VAL A 267 7.69 -29.52 20.58
C VAL A 267 7.29 -30.11 21.93
N GLN A 268 7.99 -29.69 22.98
CA GLN A 268 7.73 -30.06 24.39
C GLN A 268 7.15 -28.87 25.16
N GLU A 269 7.76 -27.69 25.03
CA GLU A 269 7.31 -26.42 25.63
C GLU A 269 7.29 -25.33 24.56
N ILE A 270 6.27 -24.45 24.56
CA ILE A 270 6.16 -23.32 23.63
C ILE A 270 5.48 -22.12 24.28
N HIS A 271 6.29 -21.16 24.73
CA HIS A 271 5.82 -19.98 25.47
C HIS A 271 5.81 -18.73 24.60
N LEU A 272 4.70 -17.99 24.61
CA LEU A 272 4.61 -16.68 23.95
C LEU A 272 5.51 -15.65 24.68
N ILE A 273 6.51 -15.10 23.98
CA ILE A 273 7.44 -14.08 24.53
C ILE A 273 6.81 -12.69 24.47
N SER A 274 6.11 -12.42 23.38
CA SER A 274 5.50 -11.14 23.01
C SER A 274 4.35 -11.41 22.04
N GLN A 275 3.15 -10.97 22.42
CA GLN A 275 1.96 -10.98 21.58
C GLN A 275 1.96 -9.77 20.64
N LEU A 276 1.33 -9.91 19.48
CA LEU A 276 1.04 -8.76 18.62
C LEU A 276 -0.09 -7.92 19.24
N SER A 277 0.14 -6.62 19.43
CA SER A 277 -0.91 -5.64 19.78
C SER A 277 -1.84 -5.33 18.60
N GLU A 278 -1.33 -5.45 17.38
CA GLU A 278 -2.04 -5.15 16.13
C GLU A 278 -1.76 -6.23 15.07
N HIS A 279 -2.68 -6.42 14.12
CA HIS A 279 -2.46 -7.35 13.01
C HIS A 279 -1.36 -6.85 12.09
N VAL A 280 -0.43 -7.73 11.72
CA VAL A 280 0.54 -7.42 10.65
C VAL A 280 -0.20 -7.21 9.30
N PRO A 281 0.21 -6.22 8.49
CA PRO A 281 -0.44 -5.88 7.21
C PRO A 281 -0.42 -7.02 6.18
N PHE A 282 0.56 -7.93 6.25
CA PHE A 282 0.62 -9.15 5.44
C PHE A 282 1.40 -10.24 6.19
N SER A 283 1.21 -11.50 5.81
CA SER A 283 2.04 -12.60 6.31
C SER A 283 3.38 -12.65 5.56
N VAL A 284 4.48 -12.81 6.29
CA VAL A 284 5.82 -13.00 5.70
C VAL A 284 5.85 -14.29 4.87
N TYR A 285 5.21 -15.36 5.33
CA TYR A 285 5.08 -16.63 4.59
C TYR A 285 4.34 -16.44 3.25
N GLU A 286 3.34 -15.57 3.19
CA GLU A 286 2.65 -15.26 1.93
C GLU A 286 3.55 -14.44 1.01
N ALA A 287 4.24 -13.41 1.53
CA ALA A 287 5.18 -12.59 0.75
C ALA A 287 6.33 -13.41 0.13
N GLU A 288 6.72 -14.51 0.77
CA GLU A 288 7.79 -15.40 0.32
C GLU A 288 7.32 -16.50 -0.66
N ASN A 289 6.11 -17.06 -0.48
CA ASN A 289 5.71 -18.26 -1.20
C ASN A 289 4.83 -18.02 -2.45
N ILE A 290 4.47 -16.78 -2.79
CA ILE A 290 3.60 -16.48 -3.94
C ILE A 290 4.15 -17.04 -5.27
N GLY A 291 5.47 -17.02 -5.49
CA GLY A 291 6.09 -17.56 -6.71
C GLY A 291 6.16 -19.10 -6.73
N LYS A 292 6.58 -19.73 -5.63
CA LYS A 292 6.88 -21.18 -5.57
C LYS A 292 5.67 -22.08 -5.87
N PHE A 293 4.45 -21.59 -5.64
CA PHE A 293 3.21 -22.29 -6.02
C PHE A 293 2.92 -22.31 -7.54
N SER A 294 3.71 -21.63 -8.38
CA SER A 294 3.52 -21.64 -9.83
C SER A 294 4.47 -22.56 -10.60
N LEU A 295 5.52 -23.09 -9.96
CA LEU A 295 6.53 -23.94 -10.61
C LEU A 295 6.25 -25.43 -10.42
N LYS A 296 5.83 -25.86 -9.22
CA LYS A 296 5.53 -27.28 -8.94
C LYS A 296 4.39 -27.89 -9.77
N GLU A 297 3.52 -27.07 -10.36
CA GLU A 297 2.47 -27.56 -11.30
C GLU A 297 3.01 -27.77 -12.74
N GLU A 298 4.28 -27.43 -13.03
CA GLU A 298 4.94 -27.68 -14.31
C GLU A 298 5.81 -28.96 -14.24
N ASP A 299 6.54 -29.18 -13.13
CA ASP A 299 7.32 -30.41 -12.90
C ASP A 299 6.45 -31.68 -12.82
N GLU A 300 5.29 -31.61 -12.13
CA GLU A 300 4.36 -32.75 -12.00
C GLU A 300 3.69 -33.18 -13.33
N VAL A 301 3.95 -32.48 -14.44
CA VAL A 301 3.41 -32.77 -15.79
C VAL A 301 4.44 -33.48 -16.69
N SER A 302 5.72 -33.54 -16.31
CA SER A 302 6.78 -34.17 -17.12
C SER A 302 7.04 -35.66 -16.81
N GLY A 303 6.20 -36.28 -15.98
CA GLY A 303 6.49 -37.56 -15.30
C GLY A 303 5.62 -38.77 -15.68
N GLU A 304 5.24 -38.95 -16.94
CA GLU A 304 4.71 -40.23 -17.47
C GLU A 304 5.22 -40.46 -18.91
N SER A 305 5.42 -41.71 -19.31
CA SER A 305 6.35 -42.12 -20.37
C SER A 305 5.76 -42.24 -21.79
N ASP A 306 6.63 -42.27 -22.80
CA ASP A 306 6.94 -43.49 -23.56
C ASP A 306 8.12 -43.29 -24.55
N GLU A 307 8.56 -44.37 -25.19
CA GLU A 307 9.90 -44.55 -25.77
C GLU A 307 10.03 -44.26 -27.28
N GLU A 308 11.29 -44.16 -27.72
CA GLU A 308 11.85 -44.32 -29.09
C GLU A 308 11.07 -43.86 -30.35
N ILE A 309 11.74 -43.05 -31.19
CA ILE A 309 12.29 -43.49 -32.50
C ILE A 309 13.32 -42.48 -33.04
N SER A 310 14.28 -42.98 -33.82
CA SER A 310 15.48 -42.28 -34.34
C SER A 310 15.23 -41.22 -35.42
N GLY A 311 16.09 -40.19 -35.45
CA GLY A 311 16.26 -39.28 -36.61
C GLY A 311 17.44 -38.32 -36.44
N GLU A 312 18.32 -38.21 -37.45
CA GLU A 312 19.58 -37.46 -37.36
C GLU A 312 19.48 -35.97 -37.74
N SER A 313 20.46 -35.21 -37.26
CA SER A 313 20.97 -33.90 -37.70
C SER A 313 20.32 -33.17 -38.90
N ASN A 314 20.12 -31.86 -38.75
CA ASN A 314 21.07 -30.89 -39.35
C ASN A 314 20.93 -29.46 -38.83
N SER A 315 21.98 -28.65 -39.05
CA SER A 315 21.98 -27.21 -38.81
C SER A 315 21.79 -26.43 -40.11
N ARG A 316 21.28 -25.19 -40.03
CA ARG A 316 21.82 -24.00 -40.72
C ARG A 316 21.07 -22.69 -40.42
N ASN A 317 21.78 -21.60 -40.69
CA ASN A 317 21.31 -20.21 -40.78
C ASN A 317 20.22 -20.09 -41.89
N SER A 318 19.48 -18.99 -42.08
CA SER A 318 19.90 -17.57 -42.01
C SER A 318 18.74 -16.57 -42.21
N GLN A 319 18.92 -15.35 -41.69
CA GLN A 319 18.40 -14.06 -42.21
C GLN A 319 16.87 -13.83 -42.37
N VAL A 320 16.43 -12.62 -42.01
CA VAL A 320 15.73 -11.66 -42.91
C VAL A 320 15.73 -10.27 -42.24
N SER A 321 15.75 -9.20 -43.05
CA SER A 321 15.90 -7.81 -42.64
C SER A 321 14.59 -7.00 -42.64
N VAL A 322 14.54 -6.02 -41.72
CA VAL A 322 13.81 -4.72 -41.72
C VAL A 322 12.67 -4.50 -42.74
N GLY A 323 11.48 -4.14 -42.24
CA GLY A 323 10.38 -3.53 -43.01
C GLY A 323 9.32 -2.87 -42.12
N ASN A 324 8.94 -1.62 -42.42
CA ASN A 324 7.99 -0.82 -41.62
C ASN A 324 6.51 -1.06 -42.02
N GLY A 325 5.56 -0.89 -41.08
CA GLY A 325 4.18 -0.53 -41.42
C GLY A 325 3.02 -1.19 -40.64
N HIS A 326 2.48 -0.46 -39.66
CA HIS A 326 1.11 -0.50 -39.10
C HIS A 326 0.20 -1.76 -39.17
N SER A 327 -0.27 -2.14 -37.97
CA SER A 327 -1.65 -2.56 -37.63
C SER A 327 -2.21 -3.94 -38.06
N SER A 328 -2.56 -4.77 -37.07
CA SER A 328 -3.93 -5.27 -36.82
C SER A 328 -3.95 -6.30 -35.67
N GLU A 329 -5.10 -6.51 -35.04
CA GLU A 329 -5.29 -7.61 -34.07
C GLU A 329 -5.70 -8.89 -34.80
N HIS A 330 -5.03 -10.02 -34.55
CA HIS A 330 -5.71 -11.32 -34.60
C HIS A 330 -5.16 -12.30 -33.56
N SER A 331 -6.07 -13.05 -32.94
CA SER A 331 -5.79 -13.95 -31.82
C SER A 331 -5.89 -15.42 -32.21
N SER A 332 -4.83 -16.19 -31.98
CA SER A 332 -4.88 -17.65 -31.94
C SER A 332 -5.14 -18.12 -30.50
N ARG A 333 -6.15 -18.96 -30.31
CA ARG A 333 -6.54 -19.48 -28.99
C ARG A 333 -5.98 -20.88 -28.76
N GLY A 334 -4.78 -20.95 -28.17
CA GLY A 334 -4.36 -22.14 -27.43
C GLY A 334 -5.20 -22.26 -26.15
N SER A 335 -5.86 -23.41 -25.94
CA SER A 335 -6.66 -23.66 -24.75
C SER A 335 -5.89 -24.57 -23.79
N ASN A 336 -5.52 -24.08 -22.61
CA ASN A 336 -5.02 -24.96 -21.55
C ASN A 336 -5.62 -24.69 -20.17
N ASN A 337 -5.58 -25.70 -19.29
CA ASN A 337 -6.43 -25.77 -18.11
C ASN A 337 -5.83 -25.12 -16.85
N GLY A 338 -6.54 -24.09 -16.36
CA GLY A 338 -7.25 -24.30 -15.10
C GLY A 338 -6.57 -23.95 -13.78
N SER A 339 -5.25 -23.75 -13.73
CA SER A 339 -4.60 -23.10 -12.57
C SER A 339 -4.79 -21.58 -12.59
N ARG A 340 -4.56 -20.94 -11.44
CA ARG A 340 -4.55 -19.48 -11.28
C ARG A 340 -3.57 -19.08 -10.19
N HIS A 341 -2.43 -18.55 -10.62
CA HIS A 341 -1.36 -18.03 -9.78
C HIS A 341 -1.87 -17.19 -8.60
N ASN A 342 -1.25 -17.37 -7.44
CA ASN A 342 -1.27 -16.37 -6.39
C ASN A 342 -0.69 -15.06 -6.97
N LYS A 343 -1.32 -13.91 -6.69
CA LYS A 343 -0.83 -12.63 -7.18
C LYS A 343 0.16 -12.02 -6.20
N ALA A 344 1.30 -11.56 -6.73
CA ALA A 344 2.34 -10.87 -5.96
C ALA A 344 1.76 -9.69 -5.16
N LEU A 345 2.18 -9.55 -3.89
CA LEU A 345 1.95 -8.35 -3.11
C LEU A 345 2.66 -7.17 -3.79
N PRO A 346 1.99 -6.04 -4.08
CA PRO A 346 2.62 -4.90 -4.74
C PRO A 346 3.85 -4.41 -3.98
N GLN A 347 4.92 -4.06 -4.71
CA GLN A 347 6.18 -3.59 -4.11
C GLN A 347 5.95 -2.38 -3.17
N THR A 348 5.11 -1.42 -3.59
CA THR A 348 4.68 -0.28 -2.75
C THR A 348 3.96 -0.70 -1.48
N TYR A 349 3.24 -1.83 -1.47
CA TYR A 349 2.61 -2.37 -0.26
C TYR A 349 3.65 -2.90 0.73
N ARG A 350 4.70 -3.56 0.22
CA ARG A 350 5.83 -4.04 1.02
C ARG A 350 6.65 -2.87 1.58
N LEU A 351 7.03 -1.91 0.74
CA LEU A 351 7.81 -0.73 1.12
C LEU A 351 7.08 0.17 2.13
N ASN A 352 5.79 0.45 1.96
CA ASN A 352 5.03 1.25 2.93
C ASN A 352 4.83 0.54 4.29
N ASN A 353 5.18 -0.75 4.38
CA ASN A 353 5.11 -1.57 5.59
C ASN A 353 6.48 -2.20 5.92
N ARG A 354 7.57 -1.44 5.66
CA ARG A 354 8.96 -1.92 5.60
C ARG A 354 9.40 -2.80 6.78
N VAL A 355 8.93 -2.54 8.00
CA VAL A 355 9.28 -3.31 9.21
C VAL A 355 8.77 -4.77 9.20
N VAL A 356 7.80 -5.12 8.35
CA VAL A 356 7.40 -6.52 8.09
C VAL A 356 8.12 -7.08 6.87
N ASP A 357 8.30 -6.26 5.83
CA ASP A 357 9.04 -6.61 4.61
C ASP A 357 10.50 -7.01 4.88
N LEU A 358 11.20 -6.25 5.73
CA LEU A 358 12.58 -6.53 6.18
C LEU A 358 12.73 -7.83 6.98
N ARG A 359 11.63 -8.53 7.29
CA ARG A 359 11.66 -9.85 7.93
C ARG A 359 11.59 -11.01 6.93
N THR A 360 11.46 -10.71 5.64
CA THR A 360 11.52 -11.70 4.55
C THR A 360 12.95 -12.19 4.36
N THR A 361 13.13 -13.46 4.00
CA THR A 361 14.44 -14.07 3.71
C THR A 361 15.21 -13.30 2.62
N SER A 362 14.52 -12.87 1.56
CA SER A 362 15.12 -12.02 0.50
C SER A 362 15.61 -10.68 1.02
N SER A 363 14.81 -9.94 1.80
CA SER A 363 15.27 -8.67 2.38
C SER A 363 16.41 -8.88 3.39
N GLN A 364 16.31 -9.91 4.23
CA GLN A 364 17.36 -10.31 5.17
C GLN A 364 18.69 -10.63 4.47
N SER A 365 18.64 -11.17 3.25
CA SER A 365 19.82 -11.50 2.44
C SER A 365 20.40 -10.27 1.75
N ILE A 366 19.56 -9.40 1.19
CA ILE A 366 19.99 -8.14 0.54
C ILE A 366 20.82 -7.28 1.51
N PHE A 367 20.38 -7.14 2.75
CA PHE A 367 21.10 -6.33 3.74
C PHE A 367 22.33 -7.01 4.35
N ARG A 368 22.44 -8.34 4.28
CA ARG A 368 23.71 -9.05 4.55
C ARG A 368 24.75 -8.75 3.48
N ILE A 369 24.37 -8.86 2.21
CA ILE A 369 25.23 -8.55 1.07
C ILE A 369 25.68 -7.09 1.08
N GLN A 370 24.76 -6.15 1.36
CA GLN A 370 25.10 -4.74 1.50
C GLN A 370 26.09 -4.48 2.64
N SER A 371 25.91 -5.11 3.80
CA SER A 371 26.88 -5.04 4.89
C SER A 371 28.23 -5.65 4.50
N GLY A 372 28.22 -6.73 3.72
CA GLY A 372 29.42 -7.35 3.13
C GLY A 372 30.16 -6.41 2.19
N ILE A 373 29.47 -5.71 1.29
CA ILE A 373 30.05 -4.68 0.40
C ILE A 373 30.79 -3.61 1.23
N SER A 374 30.11 -3.02 2.22
CA SER A 374 30.73 -1.98 3.06
C SER A 374 31.91 -2.50 3.89
N ASN A 375 31.90 -3.76 4.31
CA ASN A 375 33.04 -4.36 5.01
C ASN A 375 34.21 -4.62 4.05
N MET A 376 33.95 -5.13 2.84
CA MET A 376 35.00 -5.41 1.85
C MET A 376 35.66 -4.14 1.31
N PHE A 377 34.88 -3.07 1.11
CA PHE A 377 35.39 -1.74 0.79
C PHE A 377 36.41 -1.26 1.83
N ARG A 378 36.06 -1.30 3.13
CA ARG A 378 37.00 -1.00 4.22
C ARG A 378 38.24 -1.90 4.16
N THR A 379 38.06 -3.21 4.30
CA THR A 379 39.16 -4.17 4.39
C THR A 379 40.15 -4.07 3.22
N TYR A 380 39.66 -3.77 2.01
CA TYR A 380 40.52 -3.54 0.86
C TYR A 380 41.31 -2.24 0.99
N LEU A 381 40.65 -1.11 1.27
CA LEU A 381 41.32 0.20 1.37
C LEU A 381 42.26 0.27 2.59
N ASP A 382 41.88 -0.31 3.73
CA ASP A 382 42.75 -0.51 4.90
C ASP A 382 44.05 -1.24 4.49
N SER A 383 43.94 -2.29 3.65
CA SER A 383 45.10 -3.06 3.15
C SER A 383 45.98 -2.30 2.14
N LYS A 384 45.46 -1.20 1.58
CA LYS A 384 46.17 -0.29 0.66
C LYS A 384 46.67 0.99 1.38
N GLY A 385 46.56 1.04 2.71
CA GLY A 385 47.08 2.12 3.55
C GLY A 385 46.15 3.34 3.68
N PHE A 386 44.85 3.20 3.42
CA PHE A 386 43.89 4.30 3.58
C PHE A 386 43.44 4.48 5.04
N ILE A 387 42.94 5.69 5.35
CA ILE A 387 42.39 6.06 6.66
C ILE A 387 40.88 6.36 6.53
N GLU A 388 40.03 5.76 7.38
CA GLU A 388 38.62 6.14 7.47
C GLU A 388 38.46 7.53 8.12
N VAL A 389 37.83 8.46 7.42
CA VAL A 389 37.53 9.81 7.89
C VAL A 389 36.02 10.05 8.00
N HIS A 390 35.62 11.03 8.82
CA HIS A 390 34.22 11.37 9.07
C HIS A 390 34.02 12.88 8.90
N THR A 391 33.35 13.28 7.82
CA THR A 391 33.25 14.69 7.40
C THR A 391 31.91 15.32 7.79
N PRO A 392 31.87 16.62 8.14
CA PRO A 392 30.63 17.28 8.55
C PRO A 392 29.62 17.34 7.40
N LYS A 393 28.38 16.91 7.66
CA LYS A 393 27.29 16.92 6.67
C LYS A 393 26.46 18.21 6.65
N LEU A 394 26.85 19.21 7.45
CA LEU A 394 26.33 20.58 7.41
C LEU A 394 27.43 21.49 6.84
N GLN A 395 27.12 22.20 5.75
CA GLN A 395 28.05 23.07 5.02
C GLN A 395 27.55 24.52 5.01
N GLY A 396 28.48 25.48 5.11
CA GLY A 396 28.14 26.92 5.20
C GLY A 396 27.65 27.54 3.88
N ALA A 397 27.95 26.91 2.75
CA ALA A 397 27.56 27.33 1.40
C ALA A 397 27.08 26.11 0.59
N ALA A 398 26.37 26.36 -0.52
CA ALA A 398 26.06 25.32 -1.50
C ALA A 398 27.32 24.99 -2.32
N THR A 399 27.73 23.72 -2.34
CA THR A 399 29.05 23.31 -2.85
C THR A 399 29.07 22.92 -4.33
N GLU A 400 27.91 22.72 -4.95
CA GLU A 400 27.75 22.33 -6.36
C GLU A 400 26.81 23.34 -7.05
N SER A 401 27.33 24.17 -7.96
CA SER A 401 26.57 25.26 -8.59
C SER A 401 25.45 24.75 -9.50
N GLY A 402 24.23 25.25 -9.28
CA GLY A 402 23.04 24.87 -10.05
C GLY A 402 22.33 23.58 -9.58
N ALA A 403 22.94 22.84 -8.64
CA ALA A 403 22.29 21.69 -8.02
C ALA A 403 21.31 22.11 -6.91
N SER A 404 20.33 21.25 -6.61
CA SER A 404 19.36 21.52 -5.53
C SER A 404 19.92 21.01 -4.19
N VAL A 405 20.12 21.93 -3.24
CA VAL A 405 20.56 21.63 -1.87
C VAL A 405 19.39 21.62 -0.88
N PHE A 406 19.49 20.81 0.18
CA PHE A 406 18.58 20.90 1.32
C PHE A 406 19.08 21.96 2.31
N GLU A 407 18.31 23.03 2.50
CA GLU A 407 18.56 24.04 3.53
C GLU A 407 18.10 23.55 4.92
N VAL A 408 18.90 23.87 5.94
CA VAL A 408 18.63 23.61 7.36
C VAL A 408 18.77 24.94 8.12
N ASN A 409 17.76 25.29 8.92
CA ASN A 409 17.85 26.43 9.84
C ASN A 409 18.74 26.04 11.03
N TYR A 410 19.93 26.64 11.11
CA TYR A 410 20.95 26.34 12.11
C TYR A 410 21.17 27.56 13.00
N PHE A 411 20.33 27.71 14.03
CA PHE A 411 20.32 28.86 14.95
C PHE A 411 20.06 30.21 14.24
N GLY A 412 19.09 30.25 13.32
CA GLY A 412 18.65 31.48 12.65
C GLY A 412 19.46 31.88 11.41
N ARG A 413 20.49 31.12 11.04
CA ARG A 413 21.21 31.21 9.77
C ARG A 413 20.97 29.93 8.93
N PRO A 414 20.93 30.02 7.60
CA PRO A 414 20.90 28.84 6.75
C PRO A 414 22.26 28.11 6.78
N VAL A 415 22.21 26.80 6.70
CA VAL A 415 23.31 25.91 6.30
C VAL A 415 22.73 24.81 5.40
N TYR A 416 23.57 24.09 4.68
CA TYR A 416 23.13 23.12 3.66
C TYR A 416 23.57 21.71 3.99
N LEU A 417 22.77 20.70 3.63
CA LEU A 417 23.20 19.30 3.70
C LEU A 417 24.16 18.96 2.55
N ALA A 418 25.27 18.31 2.89
CA ALA A 418 26.33 17.98 1.95
C ALA A 418 25.87 17.05 0.81
N GLN A 419 25.98 17.52 -0.44
CA GLN A 419 25.64 16.73 -1.63
C GLN A 419 26.70 15.69 -2.01
N SER A 420 27.92 15.90 -1.53
CA SER A 420 29.04 14.97 -1.57
C SER A 420 30.02 15.36 -0.45
N PRO A 421 30.86 14.44 0.07
CA PRO A 421 31.96 14.81 0.96
C PRO A 421 33.15 15.44 0.21
N GLN A 422 33.03 15.67 -1.10
CA GLN A 422 34.13 15.90 -2.04
C GLN A 422 35.05 17.08 -1.67
N LEU A 423 34.52 18.18 -1.12
CA LEU A 423 35.37 19.30 -0.68
C LEU A 423 36.23 18.92 0.53
N ALA A 424 35.63 18.24 1.52
CA ALA A 424 36.33 17.82 2.73
C ALA A 424 37.40 16.74 2.45
N LYS A 425 37.12 15.82 1.52
CA LYS A 425 38.09 14.81 1.05
C LYS A 425 39.39 15.45 0.53
N GLN A 426 39.26 16.44 -0.35
CA GLN A 426 40.42 17.13 -0.93
C GLN A 426 41.19 17.96 0.11
N MET A 427 40.48 18.58 1.06
CA MET A 427 41.13 19.24 2.21
C MET A 427 41.89 18.26 3.12
N CYS A 428 41.46 17.00 3.26
CA CYS A 428 42.25 15.97 3.94
C CYS A 428 43.52 15.62 3.15
N ILE A 429 43.47 15.52 1.81
CA ILE A 429 44.66 15.26 0.99
C ILE A 429 45.67 16.42 1.04
N SER A 430 45.19 17.66 1.09
CA SER A 430 46.01 18.87 1.33
C SER A 430 46.56 18.97 2.77
N ALA A 431 46.02 18.18 3.71
CA ALA A 431 46.47 18.09 5.10
C ALA A 431 47.28 16.81 5.38
N ASP A 432 48.07 16.36 4.40
CA ASP A 432 48.99 15.22 4.47
C ASP A 432 48.37 13.85 4.85
N PHE A 433 47.06 13.64 4.66
CA PHE A 433 46.44 12.33 4.94
C PHE A 433 46.71 11.25 3.87
N GLU A 434 47.27 11.62 2.71
CA GLU A 434 47.66 10.76 1.57
C GLU A 434 46.53 9.94 0.90
N ARG A 435 45.80 9.12 1.67
CA ARG A 435 44.82 8.15 1.21
C ARG A 435 43.67 8.06 2.21
N ILE A 436 42.47 8.51 1.83
CA ILE A 436 41.32 8.58 2.72
C ILE A 436 40.07 7.94 2.13
N TYR A 437 39.22 7.40 2.99
CA TYR A 437 37.87 6.99 2.61
C TYR A 437 36.83 7.40 3.64
N GLU A 438 35.57 7.51 3.23
CA GLU A 438 34.44 7.73 4.12
C GLU A 438 33.27 6.82 3.72
N ILE A 439 32.57 6.29 4.72
CA ILE A 439 31.24 5.66 4.52
C ILE A 439 30.23 6.48 5.31
N GLY A 440 29.37 7.23 4.61
CA GLY A 440 28.51 8.24 5.23
C GLY A 440 27.25 8.58 4.44
N ALA A 441 26.37 9.37 5.05
CA ALA A 441 25.15 9.84 4.40
C ALA A 441 25.46 10.93 3.35
N VAL A 442 24.82 10.81 2.19
CA VAL A 442 24.92 11.72 1.05
C VAL A 442 23.51 12.15 0.62
N PHE A 443 23.34 13.43 0.33
CA PHE A 443 22.02 14.05 0.13
C PHE A 443 21.83 14.59 -1.29
N ARG A 444 20.63 14.42 -1.86
CA ARG A 444 20.28 14.89 -3.21
C ARG A 444 18.87 15.48 -3.17
N ALA A 445 18.74 16.79 -3.39
CA ALA A 445 17.44 17.49 -3.24
C ALA A 445 16.70 17.69 -4.58
N GLU A 446 17.22 17.13 -5.66
CA GLU A 446 16.55 17.05 -6.96
C GLU A 446 15.22 16.30 -6.81
N ASN A 447 14.12 16.86 -7.35
CA ASN A 447 12.77 16.29 -7.24
C ASN A 447 12.55 15.08 -8.19
N SER A 448 13.44 14.09 -8.11
CA SER A 448 13.50 12.95 -9.02
C SER A 448 12.89 11.69 -8.38
N ASN A 449 11.71 11.28 -8.84
CA ASN A 449 10.98 10.11 -8.32
C ASN A 449 11.04 8.92 -9.30
N THR A 450 12.25 8.46 -9.62
CA THR A 450 12.51 7.28 -10.49
C THR A 450 12.64 5.99 -9.68
N SER A 451 12.93 4.85 -10.33
CA SER A 451 13.37 3.60 -9.69
C SER A 451 14.87 3.54 -9.36
N ARG A 452 15.68 4.52 -9.81
CA ARG A 452 17.14 4.61 -9.63
C ARG A 452 17.58 5.64 -8.59
N HIS A 453 16.72 6.59 -8.20
CA HIS A 453 17.09 7.73 -7.33
C HIS A 453 16.48 7.67 -5.93
N LEU A 454 17.21 8.26 -4.98
CA LEU A 454 16.86 8.50 -3.57
C LEU A 454 17.34 9.92 -3.21
N THR A 455 16.73 10.54 -2.20
CA THR A 455 17.15 11.88 -1.72
C THR A 455 18.16 11.84 -0.57
N GLU A 456 18.33 10.66 0.04
CA GLU A 456 19.30 10.34 1.09
C GLU A 456 19.77 8.91 0.79
N TYR A 457 21.07 8.70 0.64
CA TYR A 457 21.70 7.41 0.38
C TYR A 457 23.06 7.31 1.07
N THR A 458 23.67 6.13 1.05
CA THR A 458 24.96 5.87 1.69
C THR A 458 26.08 5.93 0.64
N GLY A 459 26.96 6.93 0.75
CA GLY A 459 28.18 7.00 -0.03
C GLY A 459 29.23 6.03 0.49
N LEU A 460 29.95 5.37 -0.42
CA LEU A 460 31.30 4.85 -0.19
C LEU A 460 32.22 5.74 -1.01
N ASP A 461 33.00 6.57 -0.34
CA ASP A 461 33.76 7.67 -0.94
C ASP A 461 35.25 7.45 -0.67
N LEU A 462 36.11 7.77 -1.65
CA LEU A 462 37.57 7.75 -1.47
C LEU A 462 38.26 8.89 -2.23
N GLU A 463 39.45 9.24 -1.78
CA GLU A 463 40.39 10.16 -2.45
C GLU A 463 41.82 9.73 -2.11
N MET A 464 42.77 9.90 -3.03
CA MET A 464 44.18 9.64 -2.80
C MET A 464 45.08 10.55 -3.63
N ALA A 465 46.25 10.87 -3.09
CA ALA A 465 47.37 11.36 -3.89
C ALA A 465 47.90 10.26 -4.84
N PHE A 466 48.53 10.67 -5.93
CA PHE A 466 49.19 9.80 -6.91
C PHE A 466 50.48 10.46 -7.43
N GLU A 467 51.39 9.66 -8.00
CA GLU A 467 52.75 10.12 -8.35
C GLU A 467 52.82 10.76 -9.75
N GLU A 468 52.32 10.06 -10.78
CA GLU A 468 52.48 10.45 -12.19
C GLU A 468 51.15 10.60 -12.94
N HIS A 469 50.20 9.69 -12.73
CA HIS A 469 48.95 9.68 -13.51
C HIS A 469 47.74 9.16 -12.72
N TYR A 470 46.58 9.81 -12.89
CA TYR A 470 45.33 9.46 -12.21
C TYR A 470 44.80 8.04 -12.50
N HIS A 471 45.39 7.34 -13.48
CA HIS A 471 45.13 5.91 -13.68
C HIS A 471 45.62 5.04 -12.51
N GLU A 472 46.61 5.48 -11.72
CA GLU A 472 47.00 4.80 -10.47
C GLU A 472 45.81 4.61 -9.52
N THR A 473 44.97 5.66 -9.36
CA THR A 473 43.74 5.61 -8.58
C THR A 473 42.65 4.78 -9.27
N LEU A 474 42.55 4.86 -10.60
CA LEU A 474 41.57 4.11 -11.39
C LEU A 474 41.82 2.59 -11.34
N ASP A 475 43.08 2.17 -11.39
CA ASP A 475 43.52 0.79 -11.31
C ASP A 475 43.29 0.22 -9.90
N LEU A 476 43.53 1.04 -8.86
CA LEU A 476 43.22 0.69 -7.47
C LEU A 476 41.71 0.49 -7.24
N ILE A 477 40.86 1.31 -7.89
CA ILE A 477 39.39 1.20 -7.87
C ILE A 477 38.92 -0.06 -8.63
N ASP A 478 39.54 -0.38 -9.76
CA ASP A 478 39.25 -1.57 -10.55
C ASP A 478 39.56 -2.87 -9.78
N GLU A 479 40.74 -2.94 -9.16
CA GLU A 479 41.14 -4.04 -8.27
C GLU A 479 40.21 -4.13 -7.03
N MET A 480 39.83 -3.00 -6.44
CA MET A 480 38.87 -2.96 -5.32
C MET A 480 37.55 -3.66 -5.67
N PHE A 481 36.95 -3.30 -6.81
CA PHE A 481 35.67 -3.88 -7.23
C PHE A 481 35.78 -5.38 -7.53
N LYS A 482 36.86 -5.81 -8.20
CA LYS A 482 37.15 -7.23 -8.45
C LYS A 482 37.26 -8.02 -7.14
N CYS A 483 37.94 -7.47 -6.14
CA CYS A 483 38.01 -8.03 -4.79
C CYS A 483 36.63 -8.11 -4.11
N ILE A 484 35.78 -7.09 -4.27
CA ILE A 484 34.41 -7.08 -3.70
C ILE A 484 33.54 -8.18 -4.33
N TRP A 485 33.43 -8.28 -5.66
CA TRP A 485 32.53 -9.30 -6.26
C TRP A 485 33.00 -10.72 -5.98
N LYS A 486 34.32 -10.97 -6.07
CA LYS A 486 34.91 -12.26 -5.71
C LYS A 486 34.58 -12.60 -4.26
N GLY A 487 34.86 -11.68 -3.34
CA GLY A 487 34.58 -11.85 -1.91
C GLY A 487 33.09 -11.96 -1.56
N LEU A 488 32.18 -11.49 -2.42
CA LEU A 488 30.74 -11.70 -2.31
C LEU A 488 30.34 -13.11 -2.74
N TYR A 489 30.78 -13.58 -3.91
CA TYR A 489 30.48 -14.94 -4.36
C TYR A 489 31.14 -16.02 -3.50
N GLU A 490 32.26 -15.72 -2.83
CA GLU A 490 32.91 -16.65 -1.89
C GLU A 490 32.22 -16.72 -0.51
N ARG A 491 31.59 -15.63 -0.04
CA ARG A 491 31.07 -15.54 1.36
C ARG A 491 29.56 -15.41 1.51
N TYR A 492 28.84 -15.09 0.43
CA TYR A 492 27.41 -14.77 0.45
C TYR A 492 26.62 -15.54 -0.62
N ASP A 493 27.15 -16.65 -1.16
CA ASP A 493 26.48 -17.41 -2.23
C ASP A 493 25.09 -17.92 -1.80
N ARG A 494 24.93 -18.31 -0.52
CA ARG A 494 23.63 -18.65 0.11
C ARG A 494 22.64 -17.49 0.07
N GLU A 495 23.07 -16.29 0.45
CA GLU A 495 22.26 -15.07 0.38
C GLU A 495 21.90 -14.73 -1.08
N ILE A 496 22.83 -14.90 -2.02
CA ILE A 496 22.61 -14.69 -3.46
C ILE A 496 21.59 -15.69 -4.01
N GLU A 497 21.67 -16.96 -3.62
CA GLU A 497 20.70 -18.01 -3.97
C GLU A 497 19.31 -17.71 -3.40
N ILE A 498 19.22 -17.32 -2.11
CA ILE A 498 17.95 -16.89 -1.50
C ILE A 498 17.36 -15.70 -2.27
N ILE A 499 18.18 -14.78 -2.78
CA ILE A 499 17.72 -13.62 -3.56
C ILE A 499 17.29 -14.02 -4.98
N SER A 500 18.02 -14.91 -5.66
CA SER A 500 17.72 -15.31 -7.05
C SER A 500 16.35 -15.99 -7.17
N GLN A 501 15.89 -16.68 -6.12
CA GLN A 501 14.53 -17.24 -6.00
C GLN A 501 13.40 -16.18 -6.04
N PHE A 502 13.72 -14.89 -5.83
CA PHE A 502 12.78 -13.76 -5.88
C PHE A 502 13.09 -12.75 -6.98
N TYR A 503 14.38 -12.59 -7.31
CA TYR A 503 14.92 -11.66 -8.29
C TYR A 503 15.91 -12.43 -9.16
N PRO A 504 15.45 -13.24 -10.14
CA PRO A 504 16.33 -14.04 -10.99
C PRO A 504 17.34 -13.16 -11.72
N HIS A 505 18.62 -13.47 -11.56
CA HIS A 505 19.72 -12.72 -12.16
C HIS A 505 20.90 -13.66 -12.43
N GLU A 506 21.66 -13.34 -13.49
CA GLU A 506 22.93 -14.00 -13.79
C GLU A 506 24.03 -13.48 -12.86
N LYS A 507 25.04 -14.32 -12.58
CA LYS A 507 26.28 -13.84 -11.94
C LYS A 507 26.91 -12.76 -12.83
N LEU A 508 27.51 -11.74 -12.20
CA LEU A 508 28.12 -10.61 -12.90
C LEU A 508 29.29 -11.11 -13.76
N LEU A 509 29.36 -10.68 -15.01
CA LEU A 509 30.50 -10.94 -15.88
C LEU A 509 31.50 -9.80 -15.81
N TRP A 510 32.77 -10.09 -15.52
CA TRP A 510 33.89 -9.16 -15.67
C TRP A 510 35.10 -9.89 -16.27
N ARG A 511 36.14 -9.13 -16.63
CA ARG A 511 37.40 -9.63 -17.18
C ARG A 511 38.55 -9.33 -16.21
N ASP A 512 39.64 -10.09 -16.31
CA ASP A 512 40.87 -9.81 -15.59
C ASP A 512 41.46 -8.45 -16.05
N GLU A 513 41.49 -8.22 -17.36
CA GLU A 513 41.72 -6.91 -17.99
C GLU A 513 40.37 -6.23 -18.28
N THR A 514 40.06 -5.17 -17.53
CA THR A 514 38.78 -4.45 -17.63
C THR A 514 38.71 -3.63 -18.92
N PRO A 515 37.60 -3.67 -19.67
CA PRO A 515 37.38 -2.75 -20.80
C PRO A 515 37.38 -1.30 -20.29
N ARG A 516 38.42 -0.55 -20.65
CA ARG A 516 38.53 0.91 -20.49
C ARG A 516 38.33 1.51 -21.86
N LEU A 517 37.32 2.36 -22.00
CA LEU A 517 37.00 3.09 -23.23
C LEU A 517 37.11 4.58 -22.93
N SER A 518 37.62 5.38 -23.87
CA SER A 518 37.38 6.83 -23.84
C SER A 518 35.90 7.14 -24.13
N PHE A 519 35.44 8.30 -23.72
CA PHE A 519 34.08 8.77 -24.00
C PHE A 519 33.79 8.75 -25.51
N SER A 520 34.72 9.24 -26.33
CA SER A 520 34.63 9.21 -27.79
C SER A 520 34.50 7.79 -28.37
N GLU A 521 35.20 6.78 -27.84
CA GLU A 521 35.02 5.38 -28.26
C GLU A 521 33.66 4.80 -27.83
N GLY A 522 33.12 5.25 -26.68
CA GLY A 522 31.75 4.94 -26.25
C GLY A 522 30.69 5.53 -27.17
N ILE A 523 30.92 6.76 -27.65
CA ILE A 523 30.09 7.43 -28.65
C ILE A 523 30.22 6.74 -30.02
N GLU A 524 31.44 6.40 -30.47
CA GLU A 524 31.67 5.67 -31.72
C GLU A 524 30.97 4.30 -31.73
N LEU A 525 30.95 3.59 -30.60
CA LEU A 525 30.18 2.35 -30.43
C LEU A 525 28.66 2.57 -30.64
N LEU A 526 28.09 3.63 -30.05
CA LEU A 526 26.67 3.96 -30.21
C LEU A 526 26.34 4.41 -31.65
N LEU A 527 27.21 5.20 -32.27
CA LEU A 527 27.08 5.61 -33.68
C LEU A 527 27.18 4.40 -34.64
N SER A 528 28.07 3.45 -34.34
CA SER A 528 28.25 2.21 -35.12
C SER A 528 27.05 1.25 -35.00
N ASP A 529 26.33 1.29 -33.89
CA ASP A 529 25.05 0.59 -33.68
C ASP A 529 23.86 1.29 -34.37
N GLY A 530 24.05 2.54 -34.80
CA GLY A 530 22.97 3.39 -35.33
C GLY A 530 22.02 3.89 -34.24
N TRP A 531 22.49 4.02 -33.00
CA TRP A 531 21.68 4.49 -31.88
C TRP A 531 21.38 5.99 -31.99
N THR A 532 20.11 6.35 -31.76
CA THR A 532 19.63 7.75 -31.64
C THR A 532 18.71 7.89 -30.42
N ASP A 533 18.45 9.13 -30.02
CA ASP A 533 17.44 9.46 -29.00
C ASP A 533 15.98 9.32 -29.50
N GLU A 534 15.01 9.81 -28.72
CA GLU A 534 13.58 9.77 -29.10
C GLU A 534 13.18 10.81 -30.17
N GLU A 535 14.03 11.80 -30.45
CA GLU A 535 13.80 12.85 -31.44
C GLU A 535 14.53 12.57 -32.77
N GLY A 536 15.47 11.61 -32.75
CA GLY A 536 16.28 11.18 -33.90
C GLY A 536 17.69 11.75 -33.92
N ASN A 537 18.12 12.41 -32.84
CA ASN A 537 19.47 12.96 -32.73
C ASN A 537 20.50 11.85 -32.49
N SER A 538 21.68 11.99 -33.10
CA SER A 538 22.85 11.16 -32.80
C SER A 538 23.53 11.62 -31.50
N PRO A 539 24.16 10.72 -30.73
CA PRO A 539 24.89 11.09 -29.51
C PRO A 539 26.13 11.93 -29.84
N SER A 540 26.41 12.94 -29.01
CA SER A 540 27.55 13.86 -29.16
C SER A 540 28.70 13.50 -28.20
N ASP A 541 29.94 13.70 -28.63
CA ASP A 541 31.13 13.54 -27.77
C ASP A 541 31.38 14.74 -26.85
N THR A 542 30.64 15.86 -27.02
CA THR A 542 30.74 17.06 -26.18
C THR A 542 29.60 17.22 -25.16
N GLU A 543 28.71 16.24 -25.03
CA GLU A 543 27.51 16.26 -24.17
C GLU A 543 27.43 15.00 -23.31
N ASP A 544 26.62 15.02 -22.25
CA ASP A 544 26.51 13.89 -21.31
C ASP A 544 25.63 12.74 -21.86
N LEU A 545 25.88 11.51 -21.42
CA LEU A 545 25.14 10.33 -21.89
C LEU A 545 23.73 10.28 -21.30
N SER A 546 22.71 10.27 -22.16
CA SER A 546 21.35 9.95 -21.72
C SER A 546 21.28 8.56 -21.07
N THR A 547 20.38 8.38 -20.10
CA THR A 547 20.17 7.09 -19.40
C THR A 547 19.85 5.91 -20.35
N ARG A 548 19.40 6.18 -21.58
CA ARG A 548 19.21 5.13 -22.62
C ARG A 548 20.49 4.81 -23.38
N ALA A 549 21.36 5.80 -23.59
CA ALA A 549 22.69 5.63 -24.15
C ALA A 549 23.59 4.83 -23.19
N GLU A 550 23.57 5.10 -21.87
CA GLU A 550 24.24 4.24 -20.86
C GLU A 550 23.90 2.76 -21.07
N ILE A 551 22.59 2.47 -21.16
CA ILE A 551 22.06 1.11 -21.18
C ILE A 551 22.39 0.42 -22.51
N ARG A 552 22.33 1.13 -23.65
CA ARG A 552 22.74 0.54 -24.93
C ARG A 552 24.25 0.35 -25.02
N LEU A 553 25.05 1.31 -24.55
CA LEU A 553 26.51 1.17 -24.50
C LEU A 553 26.92 -0.04 -23.65
N GLY A 554 26.28 -0.26 -22.48
CA GLY A 554 26.53 -1.46 -21.68
C GLY A 554 26.12 -2.77 -22.35
N GLN A 555 25.08 -2.77 -23.19
CA GLN A 555 24.74 -3.93 -24.02
C GLN A 555 25.81 -4.17 -25.09
N LEU A 556 26.24 -3.13 -25.81
CA LEU A 556 27.31 -3.20 -26.81
C LEU A 556 28.64 -3.66 -26.20
N VAL A 557 28.97 -3.22 -24.99
CA VAL A 557 30.14 -3.68 -24.24
C VAL A 557 30.02 -5.18 -23.87
N ARG A 558 28.85 -5.61 -23.40
CA ARG A 558 28.57 -7.03 -23.12
C ARG A 558 28.58 -7.89 -24.39
N GLU A 559 28.11 -7.35 -25.51
CA GLU A 559 28.13 -7.99 -26.83
C GLU A 559 29.57 -8.13 -27.37
N ARG A 560 30.38 -7.06 -27.35
CA ARG A 560 31.75 -6.99 -27.90
C ARG A 560 32.81 -7.61 -27.00
N PHE A 561 32.84 -7.25 -25.71
CA PHE A 561 33.92 -7.62 -24.78
C PHE A 561 33.58 -8.77 -23.83
N LYS A 562 32.30 -9.17 -23.74
CA LYS A 562 31.75 -10.18 -22.81
C LYS A 562 31.85 -9.79 -21.32
N SER A 563 31.70 -8.51 -21.03
CA SER A 563 31.70 -7.96 -19.67
C SER A 563 30.39 -7.22 -19.36
N ASP A 564 29.82 -7.42 -18.18
CA ASP A 564 28.79 -6.54 -17.60
C ASP A 564 29.42 -5.27 -16.98
N TYR A 565 30.73 -5.30 -16.71
CA TYR A 565 31.48 -4.25 -16.02
C TYR A 565 32.52 -3.58 -16.94
N TYR A 566 32.58 -2.25 -16.93
CA TYR A 566 33.54 -1.47 -17.72
C TYR A 566 33.76 -0.07 -17.15
N ILE A 567 34.84 0.55 -17.61
CA ILE A 567 35.22 1.94 -17.29
C ILE A 567 35.01 2.78 -18.56
N LEU A 568 34.36 3.93 -18.41
CA LEU A 568 34.35 4.99 -19.42
C LEU A 568 35.17 6.17 -18.85
N ASP A 569 36.22 6.57 -19.57
CA ASP A 569 37.21 7.57 -19.18
C ASP A 569 37.17 8.78 -20.14
N LYS A 570 37.89 9.85 -19.85
CA LYS A 570 37.99 11.04 -20.72
C LYS A 570 36.64 11.71 -21.05
N PHE A 571 35.78 11.88 -20.05
CA PHE A 571 34.48 12.55 -20.22
C PHE A 571 34.58 14.03 -20.65
N PRO A 572 33.55 14.56 -21.35
CA PRO A 572 33.53 15.94 -21.81
C PRO A 572 33.45 16.95 -20.66
N ALA A 573 34.20 18.04 -20.80
CA ALA A 573 34.39 19.07 -19.78
C ALA A 573 33.17 19.98 -19.55
N SER A 574 32.09 19.75 -20.31
CA SER A 574 30.74 20.32 -20.17
C SER A 574 29.90 19.58 -19.12
N ALA A 575 30.11 18.27 -18.96
CA ALA A 575 29.33 17.39 -18.09
C ALA A 575 29.89 17.29 -16.65
N ARG A 576 31.02 17.95 -16.36
CA ARG A 576 31.82 17.69 -15.14
C ARG A 576 31.99 18.92 -14.23
N PRO A 577 32.03 18.74 -12.88
CA PRO A 577 32.15 19.84 -11.93
C PRO A 577 33.45 20.65 -12.05
N PHE A 578 33.44 21.87 -11.49
CA PHE A 578 34.54 22.84 -11.57
C PHE A 578 35.89 22.36 -11.01
N TYR A 579 35.90 21.40 -10.09
CA TYR A 579 37.11 20.83 -9.49
C TYR A 579 37.78 19.75 -10.35
N THR A 580 37.21 19.40 -11.51
CA THR A 580 37.70 18.32 -12.39
C THR A 580 38.86 18.80 -13.27
N MET A 581 39.98 18.07 -13.28
CA MET A 581 41.13 18.42 -14.10
C MET A 581 40.82 18.27 -15.62
N PRO A 582 41.06 19.30 -16.47
CA PRO A 582 41.00 19.17 -17.92
C PRO A 582 42.00 18.14 -18.46
N ASP A 583 41.70 17.53 -19.60
CA ASP A 583 42.67 16.69 -20.29
C ASP A 583 43.79 17.57 -20.92
N PRO A 584 45.08 17.20 -20.78
CA PRO A 584 46.20 18.02 -21.26
C PRO A 584 46.38 18.02 -22.78
N GLY A 585 45.79 17.06 -23.51
CA GLY A 585 45.75 17.02 -24.97
C GLY A 585 44.55 17.78 -25.56
N ASN A 586 43.43 17.89 -24.83
CA ASN A 586 42.23 18.59 -25.29
C ASN A 586 41.35 19.12 -24.14
N GLU A 587 41.31 20.45 -23.93
CA GLU A 587 40.49 21.13 -22.91
C GLU A 587 38.97 20.86 -22.99
N ASN A 588 38.46 20.30 -24.10
CA ASN A 588 37.06 19.88 -24.22
C ASN A 588 36.76 18.58 -23.45
N PHE A 589 37.78 17.83 -23.04
CA PHE A 589 37.68 16.63 -22.21
C PHE A 589 38.33 16.83 -20.84
N THR A 590 38.17 15.87 -19.94
CA THR A 590 38.69 15.89 -18.57
C THR A 590 39.30 14.56 -18.18
N ASN A 591 40.22 14.59 -17.21
CA ASN A 591 40.75 13.39 -16.55
C ASN A 591 39.72 12.85 -15.54
N SER A 592 38.54 12.47 -16.03
CA SER A 592 37.43 11.95 -15.24
C SER A 592 36.76 10.74 -15.89
N PHE A 593 36.26 9.85 -15.04
CA PHE A 593 35.80 8.52 -15.40
C PHE A 593 34.52 8.17 -14.64
N ASP A 594 33.62 7.45 -15.31
CA ASP A 594 32.49 6.77 -14.67
C ASP A 594 32.64 5.27 -14.90
N ILE A 595 32.23 4.49 -13.90
CA ILE A 595 32.34 3.03 -13.93
C ILE A 595 30.93 2.43 -13.89
N PHE A 596 30.71 1.43 -14.75
CA PHE A 596 29.39 0.92 -15.07
C PHE A 596 29.23 -0.55 -14.70
N ILE A 597 28.04 -0.92 -14.21
CA ILE A 597 27.60 -2.31 -14.10
C ILE A 597 26.27 -2.45 -14.84
N ARG A 598 26.20 -3.42 -15.76
CA ARG A 598 25.01 -3.74 -16.58
C ARG A 598 24.44 -2.50 -17.31
N GLY A 599 25.32 -1.66 -17.86
CA GLY A 599 24.97 -0.43 -18.59
C GLY A 599 24.37 0.67 -17.74
N GLN A 600 24.73 0.75 -16.46
CA GLN A 600 24.29 1.80 -15.54
C GLN A 600 25.46 2.19 -14.64
N GLU A 601 25.71 3.50 -14.49
CA GLU A 601 26.80 4.04 -13.66
C GLU A 601 26.65 3.56 -12.20
N ILE A 602 27.76 3.23 -11.54
CA ILE A 602 27.84 2.88 -10.09
C ILE A 602 28.76 3.81 -9.31
N LEU A 603 29.66 4.50 -10.01
CA LEU A 603 30.72 5.35 -9.49
C LEU A 603 30.94 6.48 -10.51
N SER A 604 31.16 7.69 -9.99
CA SER A 604 31.79 8.78 -10.74
C SER A 604 33.07 9.25 -10.02
N GLY A 605 34.11 9.56 -10.78
CA GLY A 605 35.44 9.88 -10.25
C GLY A 605 36.34 10.63 -11.23
N GLY A 606 37.54 10.99 -10.78
CA GLY A 606 38.52 11.68 -11.62
C GLY A 606 39.61 12.40 -10.84
N GLN A 607 40.60 12.89 -11.59
CA GLN A 607 41.63 13.80 -11.10
C GLN A 607 41.02 15.15 -10.71
N ARG A 608 41.55 15.72 -9.62
CA ARG A 608 41.16 17.04 -9.12
C ARG A 608 42.19 18.10 -9.49
N ILE A 609 41.74 19.34 -9.63
CA ILE A 609 42.63 20.49 -9.80
C ILE A 609 43.26 20.82 -8.44
N HIS A 610 44.55 20.51 -8.30
CA HIS A 610 45.33 20.79 -7.09
C HIS A 610 46.02 22.17 -7.11
N ASP A 611 46.23 22.76 -8.29
CA ASP A 611 46.72 24.14 -8.42
C ASP A 611 45.60 25.15 -8.16
N SER A 612 45.79 26.00 -7.14
CA SER A 612 44.84 27.06 -6.77
C SER A 612 44.54 28.05 -7.90
N GLY A 613 45.53 28.40 -8.74
CA GLY A 613 45.35 29.34 -9.86
C GLY A 613 44.43 28.79 -10.96
N CYS A 614 44.64 27.53 -11.34
CA CYS A 614 43.79 26.79 -12.27
C CYS A 614 42.37 26.58 -11.68
N LEU A 615 42.28 26.26 -10.39
CA LEU A 615 41.01 26.02 -9.70
C LEU A 615 40.15 27.29 -9.66
N GLU A 616 40.71 28.43 -9.24
CA GLU A 616 39.98 29.72 -9.26
C GLU A 616 39.56 30.12 -10.69
N LYS A 617 40.42 29.89 -11.69
CA LYS A 617 40.09 30.13 -13.10
C LYS A 617 38.92 29.24 -13.57
N ARG A 618 38.86 27.98 -13.15
CA ARG A 618 37.79 27.03 -13.52
C ARG A 618 36.49 27.31 -12.77
N MET A 619 36.56 27.73 -11.50
CA MET A 619 35.42 28.22 -10.72
C MET A 619 34.75 29.42 -11.40
N ARG A 620 35.51 30.49 -11.70
CA ARG A 620 34.97 31.69 -12.38
C ARG A 620 34.44 31.37 -13.79
N ARG A 621 35.05 30.44 -14.54
CA ARG A 621 34.55 29.97 -15.86
C ARG A 621 33.17 29.31 -15.78
N LEU A 622 32.78 28.76 -14.63
CA LEU A 622 31.51 28.03 -14.42
C LEU A 622 30.53 28.75 -13.48
N GLY A 623 30.77 30.03 -13.17
CA GLY A 623 29.87 30.83 -12.32
C GLY A 623 29.92 30.49 -10.83
N VAL A 624 31.00 29.86 -10.37
CA VAL A 624 31.30 29.69 -8.94
C VAL A 624 32.22 30.82 -8.51
N GLU A 625 31.79 31.66 -7.57
CA GLU A 625 32.62 32.76 -7.05
C GLU A 625 33.61 32.23 -5.99
N PRO A 626 34.94 32.27 -6.22
CA PRO A 626 35.98 31.81 -5.29
C PRO A 626 35.81 32.30 -3.85
N GLU A 627 35.38 33.54 -3.69
CA GLU A 627 35.19 34.22 -2.41
C GLU A 627 34.12 33.55 -1.52
N THR A 628 33.25 32.70 -2.09
CA THR A 628 32.24 31.92 -1.35
C THR A 628 32.76 30.59 -0.79
N MET A 629 33.96 30.16 -1.18
CA MET A 629 34.58 28.89 -0.79
C MET A 629 36.03 29.07 -0.30
N ASN A 630 36.31 30.18 0.40
CA ASN A 630 37.67 30.54 0.79
C ASN A 630 38.37 29.46 1.62
N ASP A 631 37.70 28.87 2.62
CA ASP A 631 38.21 27.77 3.46
C ASP A 631 38.70 26.57 2.62
N TYR A 632 38.00 26.26 1.52
CA TYR A 632 38.35 25.19 0.59
C TYR A 632 39.54 25.59 -0.29
N LEU A 633 39.58 26.84 -0.77
CA LEU A 633 40.69 27.36 -1.59
C LEU A 633 41.99 27.54 -0.81
N GLU A 634 41.93 27.88 0.48
CA GLU A 634 43.13 28.08 1.31
C GLU A 634 43.98 26.81 1.41
N ALA A 635 43.36 25.63 1.46
CA ALA A 635 44.06 24.33 1.38
C ALA A 635 45.00 24.27 0.15
N PHE A 636 44.45 24.45 -1.06
CA PHE A 636 45.24 24.44 -2.31
C PHE A 636 46.25 25.60 -2.43
N ARG A 637 46.03 26.72 -1.70
CA ARG A 637 46.99 27.83 -1.64
C ARG A 637 48.17 27.55 -0.68
N TRP A 638 47.98 26.67 0.31
CA TRP A 638 49.06 26.21 1.20
C TRP A 638 49.83 25.02 0.61
N GLY A 639 49.16 24.23 -0.24
CA GLY A 639 49.74 23.14 -1.01
C GLY A 639 48.80 21.94 -1.05
N ALA A 640 48.70 21.30 -2.22
CA ALA A 640 48.02 20.03 -2.38
C ALA A 640 48.78 19.18 -3.42
N PRO A 641 49.05 17.89 -3.16
CA PRO A 641 49.65 17.00 -4.16
C PRO A 641 48.65 16.73 -5.30
N PRO A 642 49.11 16.22 -6.47
CA PRO A 642 48.21 15.65 -7.47
C PRO A 642 47.36 14.54 -6.86
N HIS A 643 46.04 14.63 -7.00
CA HIS A 643 45.13 13.66 -6.40
C HIS A 643 43.90 13.37 -7.25
N ALA A 644 43.31 12.20 -7.03
CA ALA A 644 42.10 11.74 -7.68
C ALA A 644 41.24 10.98 -6.67
N GLY A 645 39.95 10.87 -6.97
CA GLY A 645 39.02 10.17 -6.11
C GLY A 645 37.66 9.93 -6.76
N ALA A 646 36.77 9.33 -5.98
CA ALA A 646 35.50 8.82 -6.45
C ALA A 646 34.44 8.77 -5.34
N GLY A 647 33.18 8.71 -5.75
CA GLY A 647 32.03 8.43 -4.88
C GLY A 647 31.17 7.29 -5.46
N ILE A 648 30.75 6.36 -4.61
CA ILE A 648 29.95 5.17 -4.95
C ILE A 648 28.65 5.20 -4.17
N GLY A 649 27.51 4.99 -4.83
CA GLY A 649 26.24 4.76 -4.13
C GLY A 649 26.13 3.31 -3.65
N LEU A 650 26.23 3.05 -2.34
CA LEU A 650 26.14 1.70 -1.77
C LEU A 650 24.84 0.99 -2.16
N GLU A 651 23.70 1.69 -2.05
CA GLU A 651 22.39 1.16 -2.44
C GLU A 651 22.32 0.90 -3.95
N ARG A 652 23.00 1.71 -4.78
CA ARG A 652 23.02 1.59 -6.24
C ARG A 652 23.89 0.41 -6.71
N LEU A 653 25.08 0.24 -6.11
CA LEU A 653 25.95 -0.93 -6.30
C LEU A 653 25.23 -2.23 -5.87
N THR A 654 24.59 -2.23 -4.69
CA THR A 654 23.79 -3.36 -4.18
C THR A 654 22.64 -3.69 -5.15
N TYR A 655 21.93 -2.68 -5.64
CA TYR A 655 20.80 -2.80 -6.58
C TYR A 655 21.21 -3.40 -7.93
N LEU A 656 22.35 -2.98 -8.49
CA LEU A 656 22.81 -3.40 -9.82
C LEU A 656 23.52 -4.75 -9.84
N PHE A 657 24.30 -5.07 -8.79
CA PHE A 657 24.90 -6.41 -8.61
C PHE A 657 23.81 -7.49 -8.60
N LEU A 658 22.80 -7.31 -7.74
CA LEU A 658 21.67 -8.22 -7.52
C LEU A 658 20.47 -8.02 -8.48
N ASN A 659 20.56 -7.08 -9.42
CA ASN A 659 19.54 -6.74 -10.41
C ASN A 659 18.10 -6.55 -9.82
N LEU A 660 17.95 -5.84 -8.70
CA LEU A 660 16.70 -5.80 -7.93
C LEU A 660 15.53 -5.00 -8.57
N GLY A 661 15.73 -4.43 -9.77
CA GLY A 661 14.75 -3.60 -10.49
C GLY A 661 14.37 -2.24 -9.86
N ASN A 662 14.62 -1.99 -8.57
CA ASN A 662 14.31 -0.73 -7.88
C ASN A 662 15.25 -0.50 -6.68
N ILE A 663 15.96 0.64 -6.66
CA ILE A 663 16.92 1.00 -5.61
C ILE A 663 16.31 1.01 -4.19
N ARG A 664 14.99 1.26 -4.07
CA ARG A 664 14.27 1.23 -2.77
C ARG A 664 14.27 -0.13 -2.08
N LEU A 665 14.57 -1.23 -2.79
CA LEU A 665 14.79 -2.53 -2.16
C LEU A 665 16.14 -2.61 -1.45
N ALA A 666 17.16 -1.95 -1.99
CA ALA A 666 18.52 -1.88 -1.46
C ALA A 666 18.72 -0.79 -0.39
N SER A 667 17.77 0.13 -0.18
CA SER A 667 17.79 1.04 0.98
C SER A 667 16.96 0.46 2.13
N LEU A 668 17.49 0.41 3.35
CA LEU A 668 16.80 -0.20 4.50
C LEU A 668 15.47 0.51 4.79
N PHE A 669 15.50 1.85 4.84
CA PHE A 669 14.33 2.72 4.98
C PHE A 669 14.41 3.87 3.97
N PRO A 670 13.98 3.67 2.71
CA PRO A 670 14.23 4.60 1.61
C PRO A 670 13.75 6.03 1.88
N ARG A 671 14.41 7.00 1.23
CA ARG A 671 14.01 8.40 1.15
C ARG A 671 13.95 8.83 -0.30
N ASP A 672 12.85 9.46 -0.66
CA ASP A 672 12.56 10.03 -1.96
C ASP A 672 11.65 11.27 -1.78
N PRO A 673 11.32 12.04 -2.83
CA PRO A 673 10.51 13.26 -2.69
C PRO A 673 9.06 13.05 -2.20
N LYS A 674 8.64 11.81 -1.92
CA LYS A 674 7.34 11.45 -1.34
C LYS A 674 7.44 10.94 0.10
N SER A 675 8.66 10.78 0.60
CA SER A 675 8.96 10.36 1.96
C SER A 675 8.74 11.51 2.94
N LEU A 676 8.52 11.17 4.22
CA LEU A 676 8.24 12.14 5.31
C LEU A 676 7.16 13.20 4.94
N PRO A 677 5.99 12.81 4.39
CA PRO A 677 4.98 13.76 3.93
C PRO A 677 4.58 14.70 5.07
N LYS A 678 4.48 16.00 4.76
CA LYS A 678 4.27 17.08 5.74
C LYS A 678 3.14 16.70 6.69
N ARG A 679 3.50 16.42 7.95
CA ARG A 679 2.54 16.29 9.05
C ARG A 679 1.97 17.68 9.34
N LEU A 680 0.98 18.07 8.55
CA LEU A 680 -0.05 19.00 9.02
C LEU A 680 -0.47 18.49 10.40
N GLY A 681 -0.33 19.34 11.42
CA GLY A 681 -0.60 18.93 12.80
C GLY A 681 -1.97 18.27 12.89
N GLY A 682 -2.05 17.11 13.55
CA GLY A 682 -3.32 16.39 13.70
C GLY A 682 -4.38 17.39 14.19
N PRO A 683 -5.52 17.52 13.49
CA PRO A 683 -6.30 18.76 13.48
C PRO A 683 -6.64 19.24 14.89
N ASN A 684 -6.63 20.56 15.10
CA ASN A 684 -7.15 21.19 16.32
C ASN A 684 -8.63 20.82 16.46
N LEU A 685 -8.90 19.69 17.10
CA LEU A 685 -10.22 19.09 17.19
C LEU A 685 -11.18 20.11 17.81
N ARG A 686 -12.29 20.40 17.13
CA ARG A 686 -13.33 21.28 17.66
C ARG A 686 -13.92 20.71 18.96
N HIS A 687 -13.89 19.38 19.08
CA HIS A 687 -14.31 18.61 20.24
C HIS A 687 -13.20 17.62 20.67
N PRO A 688 -12.18 18.04 21.44
CA PRO A 688 -11.13 17.15 21.91
C PRO A 688 -11.66 15.97 22.74
N GLU A 689 -12.80 16.15 23.42
CA GLU A 689 -13.53 15.11 24.15
C GLU A 689 -14.15 14.04 23.23
N ALA A 690 -14.33 14.34 21.94
CA ALA A 690 -14.80 13.41 20.92
C ALA A 690 -13.63 12.88 20.05
N SER A 691 -12.43 12.75 20.60
CA SER A 691 -11.29 12.18 19.88
C SER A 691 -11.46 10.68 19.59
N THR A 692 -10.91 10.23 18.46
CA THR A 692 -10.83 8.80 18.06
C THR A 692 -9.42 8.21 18.22
N THR A 693 -8.40 9.05 18.41
CA THR A 693 -7.01 8.62 18.72
C THR A 693 -6.73 8.57 20.22
N ASN A 694 -7.42 9.42 20.99
CA ASN A 694 -7.44 9.38 22.46
C ASN A 694 -8.91 9.37 22.91
N PRO A 695 -9.68 8.28 22.67
CA PRO A 695 -11.10 8.24 23.02
C PRO A 695 -11.29 8.28 24.56
N PRO A 696 -12.44 8.76 25.07
CA PRO A 696 -12.64 8.99 26.51
C PRO A 696 -12.40 7.80 27.45
N TRP A 697 -12.53 6.57 26.94
CA TRP A 697 -12.28 5.33 27.69
C TRP A 697 -10.84 4.79 27.56
N ALA A 698 -9.96 5.43 26.78
CA ALA A 698 -8.55 5.07 26.68
C ALA A 698 -7.74 5.62 27.87
N ASP A 699 -8.11 5.19 29.08
CA ASP A 699 -7.31 5.40 30.29
C ASP A 699 -5.93 4.74 30.10
N LYS A 700 -4.88 5.56 30.14
CA LYS A 700 -3.48 5.15 29.93
C LYS A 700 -2.94 4.22 31.01
N THR A 701 -3.65 4.06 32.13
CA THR A 701 -3.25 3.21 33.26
C THR A 701 -3.82 1.80 33.20
N ASN A 702 -4.94 1.58 32.49
CA ASN A 702 -5.74 0.38 32.64
C ASN A 702 -5.47 -0.66 31.54
N ARG A 703 -5.04 -1.87 31.92
CA ARG A 703 -4.52 -2.88 30.99
C ARG A 703 -5.57 -3.74 30.29
N ASN A 704 -6.84 -3.63 30.67
CA ASN A 704 -7.94 -4.37 30.05
C ASN A 704 -8.67 -3.50 29.02
N GLN A 705 -8.33 -3.64 27.74
CA GLN A 705 -8.99 -2.93 26.63
C GLN A 705 -10.33 -3.56 26.19
N ASP A 706 -10.76 -4.64 26.84
CA ASP A 706 -11.91 -5.47 26.43
C ASP A 706 -13.29 -4.91 26.86
N LEU A 707 -13.30 -3.78 27.58
CA LEU A 707 -14.54 -3.08 27.95
C LEU A 707 -15.12 -2.34 26.75
N ILE A 708 -16.02 -3.01 26.02
CA ILE A 708 -16.86 -2.39 24.98
C ILE A 708 -17.61 -1.19 25.61
N PRO A 709 -17.47 0.05 25.09
CA PRO A 709 -18.21 1.20 25.60
C PRO A 709 -19.72 0.98 25.49
N LYS A 710 -20.47 1.34 26.53
CA LYS A 710 -21.94 1.46 26.44
C LYS A 710 -22.33 2.61 25.52
N ASP A 711 -21.62 3.74 25.66
CA ASP A 711 -21.86 4.98 24.94
C ASP A 711 -20.59 5.36 24.17
N TYR A 712 -20.73 5.60 22.87
CA TYR A 712 -19.66 6.09 22.00
C TYR A 712 -19.73 7.62 21.86
N GLN A 713 -18.69 8.26 21.30
CA GLN A 713 -18.71 9.70 21.04
C GLN A 713 -19.93 10.08 20.16
N PRO A 714 -20.58 11.24 20.40
CA PRO A 714 -21.66 11.77 19.55
C PRO A 714 -21.21 11.90 18.09
N ILE A 715 -22.11 11.60 17.15
CA ILE A 715 -21.77 11.60 15.72
C ILE A 715 -21.60 13.03 15.18
N GLU A 716 -22.36 13.97 15.73
CA GLU A 716 -22.34 15.41 15.51
C GLU A 716 -20.92 15.97 15.77
N LYS A 717 -20.38 15.68 16.94
CA LYS A 717 -19.02 16.07 17.36
C LYS A 717 -17.93 15.37 16.54
N LEU A 718 -18.17 14.13 16.11
CA LEU A 718 -17.26 13.44 15.19
C LEU A 718 -17.27 14.03 13.77
N ILE A 719 -18.41 14.56 13.30
CA ILE A 719 -18.51 15.33 12.04
C ILE A 719 -17.72 16.64 12.17
N ALA A 720 -17.89 17.37 13.28
CA ALA A 720 -17.14 18.60 13.56
C ALA A 720 -15.62 18.40 13.78
N ASN A 721 -15.19 17.17 14.08
CA ASN A 721 -13.77 16.80 14.22
C ASN A 721 -13.13 16.26 12.93
N TYR A 722 -13.83 15.38 12.21
CA TYR A 722 -13.26 14.51 11.17
C TYR A 722 -14.07 14.48 9.87
N GLY A 723 -15.24 15.12 9.84
CA GLY A 723 -16.20 15.01 8.75
C GLY A 723 -16.07 16.08 7.66
N ASP A 724 -16.67 15.76 6.52
CA ASP A 724 -16.92 16.64 5.40
C ASP A 724 -18.44 16.66 5.06
N ALA A 725 -18.83 17.39 4.02
CA ALA A 725 -20.22 17.57 3.58
C ALA A 725 -21.04 16.28 3.41
N ALA A 726 -20.41 15.16 3.05
CA ALA A 726 -21.07 13.87 2.93
C ALA A 726 -21.47 13.29 4.30
N ASN A 727 -20.69 13.52 5.35
CA ASN A 727 -20.94 12.96 6.69
C ASN A 727 -22.09 13.65 7.41
N THR A 728 -22.42 14.91 7.09
CA THR A 728 -23.62 15.61 7.62
C THR A 728 -24.93 14.98 7.15
N SER A 729 -24.89 13.94 6.29
CA SER A 729 -26.04 13.11 5.94
C SER A 729 -26.30 11.98 6.93
N TRP A 730 -25.30 11.54 7.70
CA TRP A 730 -25.42 10.42 8.63
C TRP A 730 -26.27 10.75 9.88
N LEU A 731 -26.85 11.95 9.93
CA LEU A 731 -27.84 12.37 10.93
C LEU A 731 -29.28 12.02 10.51
N ASP A 732 -29.52 11.72 9.23
CA ASP A 732 -30.83 11.31 8.73
C ASP A 732 -31.08 9.82 9.05
N GLU A 733 -32.31 9.48 9.42
CA GLU A 733 -32.68 8.16 9.98
C GLU A 733 -32.45 6.97 9.03
N ARG A 734 -32.30 7.24 7.72
CA ARG A 734 -31.97 6.24 6.70
C ARG A 734 -30.52 5.73 6.75
N TYR A 735 -29.63 6.38 7.51
CA TYR A 735 -28.24 5.95 7.66
C TYR A 735 -28.05 4.99 8.83
N GLU A 736 -27.66 3.76 8.51
CA GLU A 736 -27.03 2.87 9.47
C GLU A 736 -25.60 3.33 9.77
N ARG A 737 -25.20 3.22 11.03
CA ARG A 737 -23.98 3.82 11.58
C ARG A 737 -23.16 2.76 12.29
N TRP A 738 -22.21 2.16 11.58
CA TRP A 738 -21.28 1.19 12.16
C TRP A 738 -20.23 1.91 13.04
N ARG A 739 -19.88 1.31 14.17
CA ARG A 739 -18.89 1.81 15.15
C ARG A 739 -17.72 0.84 15.28
N HIS A 740 -16.49 1.35 15.22
CA HIS A 740 -15.27 0.58 15.48
C HIS A 740 -15.06 0.40 16.99
N LYS A 741 -15.04 -0.85 17.47
CA LYS A 741 -15.19 -1.20 18.90
C LYS A 741 -14.22 -0.50 19.86
N THR A 742 -12.96 -0.32 19.48
CA THR A 742 -11.92 0.20 20.39
C THR A 742 -11.72 1.72 20.32
N THR A 743 -12.06 2.36 19.18
CA THR A 743 -11.78 3.79 18.93
C THR A 743 -13.05 4.64 18.81
N GLY A 744 -14.21 4.02 18.60
CA GLY A 744 -15.48 4.70 18.35
C GLY A 744 -15.61 5.35 16.97
N ALA A 745 -14.62 5.17 16.09
CA ALA A 745 -14.67 5.62 14.70
C ALA A 745 -15.94 5.13 13.98
N VAL A 746 -16.49 5.96 13.09
CA VAL A 746 -17.81 5.72 12.48
C VAL A 746 -17.70 5.51 10.98
N GLN A 747 -18.47 4.57 10.44
CA GLN A 747 -18.83 4.56 9.02
C GLN A 747 -20.36 4.53 8.84
N GLY A 748 -20.89 5.55 8.17
CA GLY A 748 -22.29 5.60 7.73
C GLY A 748 -22.49 4.89 6.39
N PHE A 749 -23.64 4.20 6.27
CA PHE A 749 -24.08 3.57 5.03
C PHE A 749 -25.62 3.43 4.98
N VAL A 750 -26.18 3.34 3.78
CA VAL A 750 -27.61 3.01 3.57
C VAL A 750 -27.75 1.60 2.97
N PRO A 751 -28.54 0.69 3.57
CA PRO A 751 -28.85 -0.60 2.96
C PRO A 751 -29.96 -0.44 1.91
N TYR A 752 -29.64 -0.62 0.62
CA TYR A 752 -30.57 -0.32 -0.47
C TYR A 752 -30.39 -1.29 -1.65
N HIS A 753 -31.47 -1.96 -2.08
CA HIS A 753 -31.51 -2.96 -3.17
C HIS A 753 -30.39 -4.02 -3.15
N GLY A 754 -29.98 -4.49 -1.97
CA GLY A 754 -28.92 -5.49 -1.82
C GLY A 754 -27.49 -4.93 -1.96
N PHE A 755 -27.33 -3.61 -1.82
CA PHE A 755 -26.06 -2.93 -1.66
C PHE A 755 -26.00 -2.21 -0.32
N ALA A 756 -24.82 -2.19 0.31
CA ALA A 756 -24.49 -1.28 1.39
C ALA A 756 -23.85 -0.06 0.74
N ILE A 757 -24.62 1.01 0.62
CA ILE A 757 -24.20 2.26 -0.02
C ILE A 757 -23.47 3.09 1.03
N THR A 758 -22.16 2.91 1.11
CA THR A 758 -21.26 3.63 2.00
C THR A 758 -21.04 5.04 1.44
N VAL A 759 -21.25 6.09 2.24
CA VAL A 759 -21.28 7.49 1.77
C VAL A 759 -20.29 8.32 2.55
N GLY A 760 -19.30 8.92 1.90
CA GLY A 760 -18.28 9.74 2.57
C GLY A 760 -17.23 8.94 3.32
N ASP A 761 -16.22 9.64 3.84
CA ASP A 761 -15.05 9.03 4.49
C ASP A 761 -15.31 8.68 5.98
N PRO A 762 -14.57 7.74 6.58
CA PRO A 762 -14.78 7.33 7.96
C PRO A 762 -14.49 8.48 8.95
N LEU A 763 -15.40 8.71 9.91
CA LEU A 763 -15.21 9.73 10.95
C LEU A 763 -14.20 9.26 12.00
N CYS A 764 -12.92 9.52 11.71
CA CYS A 764 -11.76 9.31 12.58
C CYS A 764 -10.54 10.04 12.03
N ALA A 765 -9.42 10.01 12.76
CA ALA A 765 -8.16 10.52 12.22
C ALA A 765 -7.72 9.71 10.97
N LYS A 766 -7.19 10.41 9.95
CA LYS A 766 -6.73 9.82 8.67
C LYS A 766 -5.72 8.67 8.84
N SER A 767 -4.92 8.68 9.91
CA SER A 767 -4.01 7.58 10.27
C SER A 767 -4.72 6.26 10.61
N GLN A 768 -5.99 6.31 11.03
CA GLN A 768 -6.79 5.14 11.40
C GLN A 768 -7.58 4.55 10.21
N TYR A 769 -7.65 5.25 9.06
CA TYR A 769 -8.40 4.82 7.87
C TYR A 769 -8.09 3.36 7.46
N PRO A 770 -6.82 2.89 7.40
CA PRO A 770 -6.52 1.50 7.03
C PRO A 770 -7.16 0.45 7.95
N GLN A 771 -7.21 0.72 9.26
CA GLN A 771 -7.82 -0.15 10.26
C GLN A 771 -9.35 -0.10 10.18
N VAL A 772 -9.91 1.12 10.19
CA VAL A 772 -11.34 1.38 10.26
C VAL A 772 -12.06 0.90 8.99
N ILE A 773 -11.50 1.16 7.80
CA ILE A 773 -12.07 0.69 6.53
C ILE A 773 -12.00 -0.84 6.45
N SER A 774 -10.89 -1.46 6.82
CA SER A 774 -10.75 -2.93 6.83
C SER A 774 -11.77 -3.59 7.76
N ALA A 775 -11.94 -3.05 8.96
CA ALA A 775 -12.90 -3.57 9.94
C ALA A 775 -14.36 -3.35 9.51
N TYR A 776 -14.69 -2.22 8.87
CA TYR A 776 -16.02 -1.97 8.30
C TYR A 776 -16.33 -2.91 7.12
N LEU A 777 -15.41 -3.07 6.18
CA LEU A 777 -15.59 -4.00 5.05
C LEU A 777 -15.67 -5.46 5.52
N ASN A 778 -14.95 -5.81 6.59
CA ASN A 778 -15.11 -7.10 7.25
C ASN A 778 -16.52 -7.26 7.85
N TYR A 779 -17.04 -6.28 8.61
CA TYR A 779 -18.41 -6.29 9.14
C TYR A 779 -19.46 -6.50 8.03
N ILE A 780 -19.34 -5.81 6.89
CA ILE A 780 -20.24 -6.04 5.75
C ILE A 780 -20.11 -7.47 5.21
N LYS A 781 -18.89 -8.02 5.15
CA LYS A 781 -18.62 -9.40 4.68
C LYS A 781 -19.03 -10.49 5.68
N THR A 782 -19.03 -10.23 7.00
CA THR A 782 -19.29 -11.23 8.05
C THR A 782 -20.71 -11.21 8.57
N GLU A 783 -21.26 -10.02 8.82
CA GLU A 783 -22.50 -9.79 9.57
C GLU A 783 -23.62 -9.26 8.66
N ARG A 784 -23.30 -8.55 7.57
CA ARG A 784 -24.27 -7.97 6.61
C ARG A 784 -24.13 -8.51 5.19
N ARG A 785 -24.04 -9.86 5.12
CA ARG A 785 -23.79 -10.68 3.91
C ARG A 785 -24.83 -10.54 2.80
N ASP A 786 -26.00 -10.04 3.15
CA ASP A 786 -27.12 -9.67 2.27
C ASP A 786 -26.81 -8.44 1.40
N PHE A 787 -25.81 -7.64 1.79
CA PHE A 787 -25.42 -6.41 1.10
C PHE A 787 -24.04 -6.50 0.45
N LYS A 788 -23.92 -5.95 -0.77
CA LYS A 788 -22.64 -5.73 -1.46
C LYS A 788 -22.13 -4.32 -1.17
N PRO A 789 -20.88 -4.12 -0.72
CA PRO A 789 -20.39 -2.78 -0.43
C PRO A 789 -20.16 -1.98 -1.73
N LEU A 790 -20.54 -0.70 -1.68
CA LEU A 790 -20.42 0.27 -2.77
C LEU A 790 -20.16 1.65 -2.14
N TRP A 791 -18.98 2.21 -2.36
CA TRP A 791 -18.60 3.50 -1.79
C TRP A 791 -18.91 4.64 -2.76
N LEU A 792 -19.61 5.67 -2.27
CA LEU A 792 -19.89 6.92 -2.96
C LEU A 792 -19.25 8.08 -2.18
N MET A 793 -18.77 9.10 -2.88
CA MET A 793 -18.11 10.27 -2.29
C MET A 793 -16.92 9.90 -1.40
N ALA A 794 -16.14 8.87 -1.78
CA ALA A 794 -14.86 8.60 -1.15
C ALA A 794 -13.89 9.76 -1.47
N GLY A 795 -13.23 10.32 -0.46
CA GLY A 795 -12.14 11.26 -0.63
C GLY A 795 -10.85 10.58 -1.12
N PRO A 796 -9.82 11.34 -1.54
CA PRO A 796 -8.62 10.78 -2.14
C PRO A 796 -7.89 9.71 -1.30
N ALA A 797 -7.89 9.85 0.03
CA ALA A 797 -7.23 8.88 0.93
C ALA A 797 -8.00 7.55 1.04
N VAL A 798 -9.33 7.57 0.98
CA VAL A 798 -10.18 6.37 0.98
C VAL A 798 -10.20 5.74 -0.41
N GLU A 799 -10.19 6.55 -1.47
CA GLU A 799 -10.01 6.06 -2.86
C GLU A 799 -8.67 5.34 -3.05
N GLU A 800 -7.58 5.89 -2.52
CA GLU A 800 -6.28 5.23 -2.49
C GLU A 800 -6.35 3.91 -1.75
N PHE A 801 -6.93 3.88 -0.54
CA PHE A 801 -7.01 2.66 0.24
C PHE A 801 -7.82 1.56 -0.49
N LEU A 802 -9.01 1.90 -1.00
CA LEU A 802 -9.87 0.96 -1.70
C LEU A 802 -9.25 0.51 -3.04
N GLY A 803 -8.65 1.44 -3.79
CA GLY A 803 -8.03 1.15 -5.08
C GLY A 803 -6.76 0.31 -4.96
N ASP A 804 -5.80 0.72 -4.12
CA ASP A 804 -4.47 0.11 -4.06
C ASP A 804 -4.39 -1.05 -3.06
N LYS A 805 -5.15 -1.03 -1.95
CA LYS A 805 -5.14 -2.14 -0.97
C LYS A 805 -6.24 -3.16 -1.27
N CYS A 806 -7.45 -2.72 -1.57
CA CYS A 806 -8.59 -3.63 -1.82
C CYS A 806 -8.74 -4.04 -3.29
N ASN A 807 -7.97 -3.48 -4.23
CA ASN A 807 -8.10 -3.70 -5.68
C ASN A 807 -9.52 -3.39 -6.20
N TRP A 808 -10.11 -2.31 -5.70
CA TRP A 808 -11.38 -1.79 -6.17
C TRP A 808 -11.19 -0.93 -7.41
N ARG A 809 -12.26 -0.78 -8.18
CA ARG A 809 -12.32 0.14 -9.32
C ARG A 809 -12.91 1.46 -8.87
N THR A 810 -12.32 2.56 -9.32
CA THR A 810 -12.70 3.90 -8.88
C THR A 810 -12.93 4.82 -10.09
N LEU A 811 -13.83 5.79 -9.94
CA LEU A 811 -14.04 6.88 -10.90
C LEU A 811 -14.53 8.11 -10.15
N SER A 812 -14.27 9.30 -10.69
CA SER A 812 -14.85 10.56 -10.21
C SER A 812 -15.87 11.05 -11.27
N PRO A 813 -17.18 10.85 -11.02
CA PRO A 813 -18.29 11.44 -11.79
C PRO A 813 -18.95 12.62 -11.05
N VAL A 814 -18.33 13.06 -9.94
CA VAL A 814 -18.85 14.03 -8.98
C VAL A 814 -17.66 14.71 -8.28
N ALA A 815 -17.86 15.95 -7.86
CA ALA A 815 -16.86 16.73 -7.13
C ALA A 815 -17.50 17.51 -5.98
N GLU A 816 -16.75 17.72 -4.91
CA GLU A 816 -17.10 18.57 -3.78
C GLU A 816 -16.86 20.04 -4.16
N ASN A 817 -17.85 20.92 -3.90
CA ASN A 817 -17.88 22.28 -4.47
C ASN A 817 -17.39 23.31 -3.43
N ARG A 818 -16.09 23.57 -3.37
CA ARG A 818 -15.46 24.41 -2.31
C ARG A 818 -15.12 25.83 -2.77
N VAL A 819 -15.46 26.83 -1.96
CA VAL A 819 -15.01 28.23 -2.08
C VAL A 819 -14.17 28.59 -0.85
N ASP A 820 -13.10 29.36 -1.03
CA ASP A 820 -12.45 30.08 0.07
C ASP A 820 -13.25 31.37 0.33
N PRO A 821 -13.85 31.55 1.52
CA PRO A 821 -14.68 32.71 1.79
C PRO A 821 -13.88 34.03 1.82
N HIS A 822 -12.55 33.98 2.00
CA HIS A 822 -11.67 35.15 1.92
C HIS A 822 -11.48 35.65 0.49
N ASN A 823 -11.34 34.73 -0.47
CA ASN A 823 -11.13 35.04 -1.88
C ASN A 823 -12.38 34.78 -2.74
N ASN A 824 -13.57 35.11 -2.19
CA ASN A 824 -14.83 34.89 -2.88
C ASN A 824 -15.02 35.90 -4.03
N PHE A 825 -14.64 35.49 -5.25
CA PHE A 825 -14.72 36.28 -6.48
C PHE A 825 -16.11 36.88 -6.76
N ALA A 826 -17.19 36.25 -6.30
CA ALA A 826 -18.56 36.74 -6.51
C ALA A 826 -18.86 38.07 -5.80
N SER A 827 -18.02 38.48 -4.83
CA SER A 827 -18.04 39.84 -4.26
C SER A 827 -17.63 40.93 -5.25
N LYS A 828 -16.93 40.57 -6.34
CA LYS A 828 -16.41 41.47 -7.37
C LYS A 828 -17.21 41.39 -8.69
N ASP A 829 -18.21 40.52 -8.75
CA ASP A 829 -19.01 40.27 -9.95
C ASP A 829 -20.09 41.36 -10.16
N HIS A 830 -20.11 41.97 -11.34
CA HIS A 830 -21.02 43.08 -11.66
C HIS A 830 -22.49 42.67 -11.82
N ASP A 831 -22.78 41.44 -12.20
CA ASP A 831 -24.14 40.91 -12.35
C ASP A 831 -24.75 40.59 -10.98
N ILE A 832 -23.97 39.97 -10.10
CA ILE A 832 -24.31 39.71 -8.70
C ILE A 832 -24.50 41.04 -7.96
N ALA A 833 -23.59 42.01 -8.13
CA ALA A 833 -23.73 43.35 -7.57
C ALA A 833 -24.94 44.13 -8.14
N ARG A 834 -25.43 43.80 -9.34
CA ARG A 834 -26.70 44.35 -9.89
C ARG A 834 -27.92 43.71 -9.23
N LYS A 835 -27.89 42.39 -9.00
CA LYS A 835 -28.96 41.65 -8.32
C LYS A 835 -29.11 42.04 -6.85
N ILE A 836 -28.01 42.22 -6.12
CA ILE A 836 -28.07 42.61 -4.69
C ILE A 836 -28.73 43.99 -4.55
N ARG A 837 -28.32 44.97 -5.36
CA ARG A 837 -28.97 46.29 -5.47
C ARG A 837 -30.40 46.27 -6.02
N HIS A 838 -30.91 45.12 -6.46
CA HIS A 838 -32.33 44.93 -6.73
C HIS A 838 -33.05 44.49 -5.44
N ALA A 839 -32.60 43.41 -4.79
CA ALA A 839 -33.16 42.95 -3.52
C ALA A 839 -33.17 44.04 -2.42
N GLU A 840 -32.13 44.88 -2.36
CA GLU A 840 -32.06 46.03 -1.42
C GLU A 840 -33.13 47.10 -1.68
N ARG A 841 -33.46 47.36 -2.95
CA ARG A 841 -34.55 48.30 -3.33
C ARG A 841 -35.93 47.71 -3.03
N GLU A 842 -36.07 46.40 -3.16
CA GLU A 842 -37.23 45.62 -2.71
C GLU A 842 -37.23 45.39 -1.17
N MET A 843 -36.48 46.20 -0.42
CA MET A 843 -36.44 46.26 1.06
C MET A 843 -36.01 44.96 1.77
N VAL A 844 -35.42 44.01 1.06
CA VAL A 844 -34.89 42.77 1.63
C VAL A 844 -33.64 43.06 2.47
N LYS A 845 -33.60 42.53 3.70
CA LYS A 845 -32.42 42.59 4.57
C LYS A 845 -32.01 41.21 5.04
N ASN A 846 -30.70 40.99 5.13
CA ASN A 846 -30.11 39.77 5.65
C ASN A 846 -29.91 39.85 7.17
N PHE A 847 -30.10 38.73 7.86
CA PHE A 847 -29.95 38.61 9.30
C PHE A 847 -29.23 37.30 9.64
N GLU A 848 -28.24 37.38 10.53
CA GLU A 848 -27.71 36.21 11.25
C GLU A 848 -28.42 36.05 12.59
N TRP A 849 -28.63 34.80 13.02
CA TRP A 849 -28.99 34.48 14.40
C TRP A 849 -27.74 34.23 15.25
N PRO A 850 -27.54 34.93 16.39
CA PRO A 850 -26.32 34.78 17.21
C PRO A 850 -26.15 33.35 17.75
N ARG A 851 -24.99 32.73 17.49
CA ARG A 851 -24.66 31.36 17.95
C ARG A 851 -24.80 31.16 19.46
N THR A 852 -24.64 32.22 20.25
CA THR A 852 -24.74 32.19 21.72
C THR A 852 -26.17 32.28 22.28
N LYS A 853 -27.21 32.34 21.41
CA LYS A 853 -28.61 32.42 21.84
C LYS A 853 -29.46 31.32 21.19
N PRO A 854 -30.35 30.63 21.93
CA PRO A 854 -31.25 29.64 21.34
C PRO A 854 -32.14 30.29 20.27
N LEU A 855 -32.43 29.54 19.21
CA LEU A 855 -33.34 29.98 18.14
C LEU A 855 -34.78 30.17 18.65
N PRO A 856 -35.45 31.30 18.37
CA PRO A 856 -36.82 31.52 18.82
C PRO A 856 -37.80 30.55 18.16
N VAL A 857 -38.81 30.10 18.92
CA VAL A 857 -39.87 29.24 18.40
C VAL A 857 -40.62 29.90 17.24
N ASP A 858 -40.95 31.19 17.35
CA ASP A 858 -41.52 32.02 16.27
C ASP A 858 -40.74 31.93 14.96
N LEU A 859 -39.42 32.09 15.02
CA LEU A 859 -38.55 32.04 13.84
C LEU A 859 -38.53 30.63 13.23
N LYS A 860 -38.54 29.57 14.05
CA LYS A 860 -38.65 28.18 13.55
C LYS A 860 -39.99 27.94 12.87
N THR A 861 -41.10 28.39 13.46
CA THR A 861 -42.46 28.27 12.89
C THR A 861 -42.55 29.00 11.54
N ARG A 862 -42.19 30.29 11.49
CA ARG A 862 -42.21 31.10 10.26
C ARG A 862 -41.31 30.54 9.15
N VAL A 863 -40.17 29.93 9.50
CA VAL A 863 -39.32 29.23 8.52
C VAL A 863 -39.94 27.92 8.05
N ASN A 864 -40.56 27.13 8.94
CA ASN A 864 -41.25 25.88 8.56
C ASN A 864 -42.41 26.15 7.59
N GLU A 865 -43.25 27.15 7.87
CA GLU A 865 -44.34 27.58 6.98
C GLU A 865 -43.84 27.90 5.56
N ARG A 866 -42.70 28.59 5.45
CA ARG A 866 -42.09 28.96 4.17
C ARG A 866 -41.41 27.78 3.47
N ILE A 867 -40.88 26.81 4.23
CA ILE A 867 -40.41 25.52 3.71
C ILE A 867 -41.59 24.70 3.15
N ASP A 868 -42.74 24.69 3.82
CA ASP A 868 -43.90 23.93 3.38
C ASP A 868 -44.64 24.60 2.20
N GLU A 869 -44.70 25.94 2.14
CA GLU A 869 -45.05 26.67 0.91
C GLU A 869 -44.15 26.28 -0.28
N TRP A 870 -42.86 26.12 -0.03
CA TRP A 870 -41.85 25.80 -1.05
C TRP A 870 -41.94 24.33 -1.51
N LYS A 871 -42.27 23.40 -0.61
CA LYS A 871 -42.65 22.03 -0.96
C LYS A 871 -43.93 22.02 -1.81
N ALA A 872 -44.98 22.73 -1.38
CA ALA A 872 -46.28 22.74 -2.06
C ALA A 872 -46.25 23.39 -3.46
N LYS A 873 -45.38 24.39 -3.68
CA LYS A 873 -45.21 25.06 -4.98
C LYS A 873 -44.19 24.40 -5.90
N ARG A 874 -43.54 23.30 -5.50
CA ARG A 874 -42.64 22.52 -6.37
C ARG A 874 -43.43 21.75 -7.42
N LYS A 875 -43.03 21.88 -8.68
CA LYS A 875 -43.53 20.99 -9.76
C LYS A 875 -43.00 19.58 -9.51
N ALA A 876 -43.89 18.59 -9.48
CA ALA A 876 -43.54 17.17 -9.34
C ALA A 876 -42.54 16.75 -10.43
N GLY A 877 -41.46 16.09 -10.02
CA GLY A 877 -40.35 15.72 -10.89
C GLY A 877 -39.14 15.22 -10.11
N LEU A 878 -38.54 14.13 -10.58
CA LEU A 878 -37.48 13.41 -9.86
C LEU A 878 -36.30 14.33 -9.53
N GLN A 879 -35.96 14.46 -8.25
CA GLN A 879 -34.84 15.28 -7.79
C GLN A 879 -33.77 14.44 -7.10
N VAL A 880 -32.51 14.67 -7.50
CA VAL A 880 -31.35 14.10 -6.81
C VAL A 880 -30.96 14.91 -5.58
N HIS A 881 -31.04 14.28 -4.40
CA HIS A 881 -30.53 14.83 -3.13
C HIS A 881 -30.16 13.75 -2.10
N LEU A 882 -29.23 14.09 -1.20
CA LEU A 882 -28.64 13.17 -0.24
C LEU A 882 -29.16 13.31 1.20
N THR A 883 -29.91 14.39 1.51
CA THR A 883 -30.49 14.62 2.84
C THR A 883 -31.82 15.34 2.82
N GLU A 884 -32.68 14.98 3.76
CA GLU A 884 -33.97 15.61 4.03
C GLU A 884 -33.81 17.09 4.45
N ILE A 885 -34.84 17.92 4.24
CA ILE A 885 -34.84 19.32 4.68
C ILE A 885 -35.23 19.39 6.17
N ARG A 886 -34.26 19.06 7.02
CA ARG A 886 -34.36 19.09 8.49
C ARG A 886 -33.38 20.14 9.05
N PRO A 887 -33.70 21.45 8.94
CA PRO A 887 -32.79 22.53 9.33
C PRO A 887 -32.42 22.51 10.82
N TRP A 888 -33.31 22.03 11.70
CA TRP A 888 -33.16 22.10 13.16
C TRP A 888 -32.50 20.89 13.84
N ILE A 889 -32.03 19.88 13.10
CA ILE A 889 -31.12 18.88 13.69
C ILE A 889 -29.81 19.58 14.04
N ASP A 890 -29.13 19.17 15.12
CA ASP A 890 -27.77 19.58 15.44
C ASP A 890 -27.56 21.12 15.47
N GLU A 891 -28.27 21.78 16.38
CA GLU A 891 -28.21 23.24 16.54
C GLU A 891 -26.86 23.73 17.13
N GLU A 892 -26.06 22.86 17.79
CA GLU A 892 -24.73 23.18 18.35
C GLU A 892 -23.70 23.52 17.26
N HIS A 893 -23.74 22.76 16.16
CA HIS A 893 -22.79 22.85 15.05
C HIS A 893 -23.36 23.62 13.84
N ARG A 894 -24.49 24.33 13.98
CA ARG A 894 -25.12 25.08 12.87
C ARG A 894 -25.19 26.58 13.09
N ARG A 895 -24.97 27.35 12.02
CA ARG A 895 -25.15 28.81 11.98
C ARG A 895 -26.29 29.15 11.02
N TYR A 896 -27.18 30.05 11.42
CA TYR A 896 -28.46 30.30 10.76
C TYR A 896 -28.56 31.74 10.26
N PHE A 897 -28.79 31.88 8.95
CA PHE A 897 -28.92 33.15 8.25
C PHE A 897 -30.24 33.17 7.49
N TYR A 898 -30.93 34.31 7.46
CA TYR A 898 -32.17 34.46 6.70
C TYR A 898 -32.30 35.86 6.12
N ALA A 899 -33.03 35.97 5.01
CA ALA A 899 -33.38 37.24 4.37
C ALA A 899 -34.87 37.53 4.58
N ALA A 900 -35.23 38.74 4.98
CA ALA A 900 -36.62 39.13 5.27
C ALA A 900 -36.94 40.61 5.03
N ASP A 901 -38.24 40.94 4.93
CA ASP A 901 -38.75 42.31 4.70
C ASP A 901 -38.36 43.28 5.81
N GLY A 902 -37.39 44.16 5.56
CA GLY A 902 -37.04 45.35 6.34
C GLY A 902 -36.56 45.16 7.79
N SER A 903 -36.87 44.03 8.44
CA SER A 903 -36.71 43.75 9.87
C SER A 903 -36.68 42.23 10.14
N ARG A 904 -36.23 41.83 11.34
CA ARG A 904 -36.24 40.41 11.78
C ARG A 904 -37.66 39.81 11.86
N GLY A 905 -38.70 40.64 11.97
CA GLY A 905 -40.11 40.23 12.00
C GLY A 905 -40.77 40.10 10.62
N GLY A 906 -40.11 40.54 9.55
CA GLY A 906 -40.67 40.53 8.18
C GLY A 906 -40.93 39.14 7.61
N ARG A 907 -41.58 39.08 6.43
CA ARG A 907 -41.74 37.82 5.69
C ARG A 907 -40.38 37.29 5.29
N ILE A 908 -40.17 35.98 5.43
CA ILE A 908 -38.88 35.35 5.14
C ILE A 908 -38.82 34.97 3.65
N HIS A 909 -37.81 35.47 2.94
CA HIS A 909 -37.58 35.27 1.52
C HIS A 909 -36.53 34.22 1.22
N ALA A 910 -35.53 34.06 2.09
CA ALA A 910 -34.55 32.97 1.97
C ALA A 910 -34.00 32.51 3.33
N LEU A 911 -33.51 31.27 3.37
CA LEU A 911 -32.82 30.64 4.48
C LEU A 911 -31.47 30.07 4.01
N LEU A 912 -30.41 30.34 4.76
CA LEU A 912 -29.09 29.72 4.59
C LEU A 912 -28.67 29.12 5.94
N VAL A 913 -28.36 27.82 5.93
CA VAL A 913 -27.87 27.09 7.11
C VAL A 913 -26.47 26.56 6.83
N LEU A 914 -25.50 27.02 7.62
CA LEU A 914 -24.16 26.44 7.66
C LEU A 914 -24.11 25.28 8.65
N HIS A 915 -23.35 24.23 8.32
CA HIS A 915 -23.01 23.12 9.21
C HIS A 915 -21.49 23.10 9.42
N GLN A 916 -21.03 23.06 10.66
CA GLN A 916 -19.62 22.99 10.98
C GLN A 916 -19.06 21.61 10.61
N LEU A 917 -17.86 21.60 10.04
CA LEU A 917 -17.11 20.41 9.62
C LEU A 917 -15.77 20.33 10.37
N ALA A 918 -14.96 19.31 10.07
CA ALA A 918 -13.56 19.25 10.48
C ALA A 918 -12.82 20.58 10.20
N PRO A 919 -11.83 21.00 11.01
CA PRO A 919 -11.12 22.27 10.83
C PRO A 919 -10.57 22.48 9.41
N GLU A 920 -10.02 21.42 8.81
CA GLU A 920 -9.51 21.40 7.43
C GLU A 920 -10.58 21.57 6.34
N ASN A 921 -11.84 21.23 6.63
CA ASN A 921 -12.97 21.35 5.70
C ASN A 921 -13.82 22.61 5.94
N GLY A 922 -13.71 23.21 7.13
CA GLY A 922 -14.36 24.46 7.52
C GLY A 922 -15.86 24.31 7.79
N TYR A 923 -16.70 24.70 6.82
CA TYR A 923 -18.17 24.65 6.90
C TYR A 923 -18.81 24.10 5.62
N GLN A 924 -20.01 23.52 5.75
CA GLN A 924 -20.90 23.22 4.63
C GLN A 924 -22.06 24.22 4.57
N VAL A 925 -22.38 24.78 3.40
CA VAL A 925 -23.70 25.36 3.11
C VAL A 925 -24.70 24.21 2.95
N LYS A 926 -25.25 23.77 4.08
CA LYS A 926 -26.10 22.57 4.20
C LYS A 926 -27.47 22.78 3.54
N PHE A 927 -28.05 23.96 3.74
CA PHE A 927 -29.27 24.40 3.07
C PHE A 927 -29.07 25.83 2.57
N LEU A 928 -29.49 26.08 1.32
CA LEU A 928 -29.61 27.41 0.73
C LEU A 928 -30.94 27.42 -0.05
N LEU A 929 -31.96 27.98 0.58
CA LEU A 929 -33.35 27.92 0.12
C LEU A 929 -33.86 29.33 -0.17
N GLU A 930 -34.29 29.57 -1.41
CA GLU A 930 -35.06 30.75 -1.81
C GLU A 930 -36.55 30.37 -1.82
N PHE A 931 -37.37 31.13 -1.09
CA PHE A 931 -38.78 30.82 -0.86
C PHE A 931 -39.69 31.49 -1.91
N PRO A 932 -40.89 30.94 -2.18
CA PRO A 932 -41.76 31.45 -3.23
C PRO A 932 -42.16 32.91 -2.99
N GLY A 933 -41.89 33.76 -3.98
CA GLY A 933 -42.13 35.21 -3.92
C GLY A 933 -40.95 36.06 -3.43
N ALA A 934 -39.75 35.48 -3.24
CA ALA A 934 -38.54 36.23 -2.95
C ALA A 934 -38.14 37.18 -4.10
N PRO A 935 -37.72 38.43 -3.80
CA PRO A 935 -37.16 39.33 -4.81
C PRO A 935 -35.85 38.81 -5.43
N SER A 936 -35.68 39.04 -6.73
CA SER A 936 -34.46 38.66 -7.48
C SER A 936 -33.20 39.23 -6.82
N GLY A 937 -32.21 38.38 -6.57
CA GLY A 937 -30.97 38.70 -5.87
C GLY A 937 -30.94 38.39 -4.38
N THR A 938 -32.06 37.93 -3.80
CA THR A 938 -32.13 37.56 -2.38
C THR A 938 -31.13 36.44 -2.05
N ILE A 939 -31.12 35.35 -2.81
CA ILE A 939 -30.23 34.19 -2.57
C ILE A 939 -28.74 34.53 -2.77
N GLU A 940 -28.39 35.41 -3.72
CA GLU A 940 -27.01 35.91 -3.85
C GLU A 940 -26.60 36.79 -2.66
N SER A 941 -27.47 37.72 -2.25
CA SER A 941 -27.23 38.64 -1.13
C SER A 941 -26.99 37.89 0.18
N LEU A 942 -27.87 36.94 0.50
CA LEU A 942 -27.78 36.15 1.74
C LEU A 942 -26.53 35.26 1.77
N ASN A 943 -26.10 34.73 0.61
CA ASN A 943 -24.92 33.90 0.51
C ASN A 943 -23.62 34.70 0.74
N LEU A 944 -23.46 35.86 0.09
CA LEU A 944 -22.29 36.72 0.35
C LEU A 944 -22.26 37.25 1.79
N PHE A 945 -23.42 37.62 2.35
CA PHE A 945 -23.53 38.03 3.75
C PHE A 945 -23.07 36.93 4.73
N ALA A 946 -23.45 35.67 4.49
CA ALA A 946 -22.99 34.56 5.32
C ALA A 946 -21.47 34.34 5.20
N MET A 947 -20.89 34.37 3.99
CA MET A 947 -19.43 34.21 3.81
C MET A 947 -18.64 35.32 4.50
N ALA A 948 -19.07 36.57 4.36
CA ALA A 948 -18.47 37.70 5.07
C ALA A 948 -18.54 37.55 6.60
N SER A 949 -19.64 36.98 7.12
CA SER A 949 -19.79 36.70 8.56
C SER A 949 -18.97 35.48 9.05
N ILE A 950 -18.58 34.56 8.17
CA ILE A 950 -17.57 33.54 8.51
C ILE A 950 -16.21 34.23 8.68
N VAL A 951 -15.74 34.95 7.66
CA VAL A 951 -14.43 35.65 7.66
C VAL A 951 -14.29 36.59 8.87
N ALA A 952 -15.34 37.33 9.20
CA ALA A 952 -15.33 38.28 10.32
C ALA A 952 -15.36 37.63 11.73
N GLN A 953 -15.70 36.35 11.86
CA GLN A 953 -15.83 35.65 13.16
C GLN A 953 -14.85 34.47 13.35
N GLU A 954 -14.43 33.83 12.27
CA GLU A 954 -13.56 32.64 12.24
C GLU A 954 -12.53 32.78 11.08
N PRO A 955 -11.51 33.64 11.21
CA PRO A 955 -10.56 33.96 10.13
C PRO A 955 -9.70 32.77 9.68
N ASP A 956 -9.57 31.72 10.49
CA ASP A 956 -8.85 30.48 10.11
C ASP A 956 -9.62 29.61 9.09
N VAL A 957 -10.84 29.99 8.71
CA VAL A 957 -11.71 29.20 7.81
C VAL A 957 -11.45 29.56 6.34
N HIS A 958 -10.58 28.78 5.70
CA HIS A 958 -10.24 28.90 4.27
C HIS A 958 -11.05 27.96 3.34
N SER A 959 -12.05 27.25 3.87
CA SER A 959 -12.90 26.34 3.09
C SER A 959 -14.36 26.44 3.52
N VAL A 960 -15.24 26.67 2.55
CA VAL A 960 -16.68 26.45 2.68
C VAL A 960 -17.17 25.66 1.48
N THR A 961 -17.85 24.54 1.71
CA THR A 961 -18.39 23.69 0.62
C THR A 961 -19.91 23.81 0.48
N TYR A 962 -20.41 23.81 -0.76
CA TYR A 962 -21.84 23.72 -1.05
C TYR A 962 -22.37 22.28 -1.08
N GLY A 963 -21.54 21.28 -0.77
CA GLY A 963 -21.85 19.86 -0.95
C GLY A 963 -21.45 19.35 -2.33
N THR A 964 -21.39 18.03 -2.48
CA THR A 964 -21.08 17.35 -3.74
C THR A 964 -21.99 17.82 -4.90
N GLY A 965 -21.45 17.87 -6.11
CA GLY A 965 -22.13 18.17 -7.37
C GLY A 965 -21.65 17.26 -8.50
N ALA A 966 -22.40 17.22 -9.61
CA ALA A 966 -22.04 16.44 -10.79
C ALA A 966 -21.00 17.18 -11.63
N THR A 967 -20.03 16.46 -12.19
CA THR A 967 -19.05 17.01 -13.13
C THR A 967 -19.54 16.92 -14.58
N ASP A 968 -19.00 17.75 -15.46
CA ASP A 968 -19.17 17.64 -16.91
C ASP A 968 -18.49 16.36 -17.46
N VAL A 969 -17.28 16.08 -16.98
CA VAL A 969 -16.43 14.94 -17.38
C VAL A 969 -16.30 13.93 -16.25
N VAL A 970 -16.50 12.65 -16.58
CA VAL A 970 -16.15 11.52 -15.69
C VAL A 970 -14.67 11.16 -15.86
N VAL A 971 -13.90 11.21 -14.77
CA VAL A 971 -12.50 10.76 -14.73
C VAL A 971 -12.43 9.33 -14.23
N GLY A 972 -11.63 8.47 -14.87
CA GLY A 972 -11.34 7.13 -14.37
C GLY A 972 -10.17 7.16 -13.39
N GLY A 973 -10.32 6.53 -12.22
CA GLY A 973 -9.24 6.37 -11.25
C GLY A 973 -8.61 4.98 -11.31
N ARG A 974 -8.18 4.49 -10.15
CA ARG A 974 -7.49 3.20 -9.96
C ARG A 974 -8.27 2.00 -10.54
N ASN A 975 -7.53 1.07 -11.13
CA ASN A 975 -7.99 -0.19 -11.73
C ASN A 975 -9.04 -0.07 -12.87
N MET A 976 -9.22 1.11 -13.46
CA MET A 976 -10.22 1.39 -14.50
C MET A 976 -9.67 1.22 -15.93
N GLY A 977 -9.92 0.07 -16.56
CA GLY A 977 -9.50 -0.18 -17.95
C GLY A 977 -10.22 0.70 -18.98
N LYS A 978 -9.46 1.20 -19.98
CA LYS A 978 -9.90 2.17 -21.02
C LYS A 978 -11.29 1.86 -21.62
N GLY A 979 -11.53 0.60 -22.01
CA GLY A 979 -12.82 0.17 -22.58
C GLY A 979 -14.02 0.29 -21.63
N LYS A 980 -13.86 -0.03 -20.32
CA LYS A 980 -14.95 0.15 -19.35
C LYS A 980 -15.20 1.63 -19.06
N LEU A 981 -14.15 2.45 -19.01
CA LEU A 981 -14.29 3.90 -18.85
C LEU A 981 -15.10 4.51 -19.99
N LYS A 982 -14.82 4.14 -21.25
CA LYS A 982 -15.58 4.61 -22.43
C LYS A 982 -17.08 4.26 -22.36
N LEU A 983 -17.41 3.06 -21.87
CA LEU A 983 -18.81 2.66 -21.65
C LEU A 983 -19.48 3.48 -20.53
N LEU A 984 -18.82 3.63 -19.38
CA LEU A 984 -19.35 4.37 -18.23
C LEU A 984 -19.54 5.87 -18.53
N LYS A 985 -18.62 6.49 -19.28
CA LYS A 985 -18.77 7.86 -19.80
C LYS A 985 -20.07 8.02 -20.59
N LYS A 986 -20.29 7.19 -21.62
CA LYS A 986 -21.50 7.24 -22.44
C LYS A 986 -22.80 7.01 -21.65
N SER A 987 -22.78 6.14 -20.62
CA SER A 987 -23.92 5.98 -19.71
C SER A 987 -24.17 7.24 -18.87
N TYR A 988 -23.11 7.85 -18.34
CA TYR A 988 -23.21 9.07 -17.54
C TYR A 988 -23.70 10.27 -18.36
N GLU A 989 -23.18 10.48 -19.56
CA GLU A 989 -23.61 11.54 -20.49
C GLU A 989 -25.13 11.52 -20.74
N VAL A 990 -25.71 10.34 -20.91
CA VAL A 990 -27.16 10.15 -21.11
C VAL A 990 -27.95 10.44 -19.83
N ILE A 991 -27.44 10.03 -18.66
CA ILE A 991 -28.06 10.32 -17.36
C ILE A 991 -28.01 11.83 -17.06
N ASN A 992 -26.85 12.47 -17.25
CA ASN A 992 -26.66 13.90 -17.03
C ASN A 992 -27.56 14.74 -17.95
N LYS A 993 -27.58 14.45 -19.27
CA LYS A 993 -28.48 15.14 -20.22
C LYS A 993 -29.97 14.97 -19.89
N ARG A 994 -30.37 13.83 -19.30
CA ARG A 994 -31.77 13.57 -18.91
C ARG A 994 -32.16 14.24 -17.58
N LEU A 995 -31.26 14.24 -16.59
CA LEU A 995 -31.55 14.68 -15.22
C LEU A 995 -31.00 16.07 -14.89
N LYS A 996 -30.27 16.71 -15.81
CA LYS A 996 -29.72 18.08 -15.66
C LYS A 996 -28.86 18.23 -14.40
N LEU A 997 -27.89 17.33 -14.23
CA LEU A 997 -27.17 17.20 -12.96
C LEU A 997 -26.13 18.31 -12.75
N THR A 998 -25.51 18.81 -13.82
CA THR A 998 -24.52 19.91 -13.75
C THR A 998 -25.12 21.26 -13.38
N ASN A 999 -26.43 21.47 -13.58
CA ASN A 999 -27.10 22.74 -13.25
C ASN A 999 -26.95 23.18 -11.78
N LYS A 1000 -26.70 22.24 -10.84
CA LYS A 1000 -26.36 22.57 -9.45
C LYS A 1000 -24.90 23.06 -9.29
N THR A 1001 -23.99 22.51 -10.09
CA THR A 1001 -22.57 22.87 -10.14
C THR A 1001 -22.39 24.24 -10.81
N GLU A 1002 -22.99 24.44 -11.98
CA GLU A 1002 -23.07 25.72 -12.72
C GLU A 1002 -23.57 26.88 -11.82
N PHE A 1003 -24.58 26.63 -10.98
CA PHE A 1003 -25.11 27.62 -10.03
C PHE A 1003 -24.14 27.94 -8.87
N ARG A 1004 -23.19 27.06 -8.55
CA ARG A 1004 -22.18 27.24 -7.50
C ARG A 1004 -20.89 27.86 -8.05
N GLU A 1005 -20.54 27.59 -9.31
CA GLU A 1005 -19.42 28.22 -10.02
C GLU A 1005 -19.55 29.77 -10.03
N LYS A 1006 -20.78 30.30 -10.16
CA LYS A 1006 -21.04 31.75 -10.02
C LYS A 1006 -20.63 32.34 -8.65
N PHE A 1007 -20.48 31.50 -7.63
CA PHE A 1007 -20.02 31.86 -6.28
C PHE A 1007 -18.52 31.56 -6.07
N GLY A 1008 -17.74 31.38 -7.15
CA GLY A 1008 -16.32 31.07 -7.08
C GLY A 1008 -16.01 29.65 -6.59
N ALA A 1009 -16.96 28.71 -6.66
CA ALA A 1009 -16.74 27.35 -6.21
C ALA A 1009 -15.81 26.57 -7.15
N SER A 1010 -14.78 25.97 -6.57
CA SER A 1010 -13.84 25.05 -7.22
C SER A 1010 -14.27 23.59 -7.01
N LEU A 1011 -13.74 22.67 -7.83
CA LEU A 1011 -14.13 21.26 -7.86
C LEU A 1011 -13.05 20.36 -7.24
N ASP A 1012 -13.25 19.98 -5.99
CA ASP A 1012 -12.43 18.99 -5.27
C ASP A 1012 -12.94 17.56 -5.57
N ARG A 1013 -12.05 16.61 -5.89
CA ARG A 1013 -12.46 15.34 -6.51
C ARG A 1013 -12.79 14.26 -5.49
N VAL A 1014 -14.04 13.81 -5.53
CA VAL A 1014 -14.51 12.63 -4.78
C VAL A 1014 -14.91 11.49 -5.72
N TYR A 1015 -14.94 10.26 -5.20
CA TYR A 1015 -14.92 9.05 -6.01
C TYR A 1015 -16.05 8.06 -5.69
N VAL A 1016 -16.46 7.32 -6.72
CA VAL A 1016 -17.30 6.12 -6.64
C VAL A 1016 -16.40 4.90 -6.75
N CYS A 1017 -16.27 4.15 -5.67
CA CYS A 1017 -15.36 3.02 -5.52
C CYS A 1017 -16.15 1.71 -5.34
N TYR A 1018 -15.80 0.66 -6.08
CA TYR A 1018 -16.51 -0.62 -6.01
C TYR A 1018 -15.63 -1.86 -6.27
N PRO A 1019 -15.93 -3.03 -5.65
CA PRO A 1019 -15.19 -4.27 -5.85
C PRO A 1019 -15.11 -4.73 -7.32
N TRP A 1020 -14.14 -5.60 -7.64
CA TRP A 1020 -14.12 -6.25 -8.95
C TRP A 1020 -15.43 -7.03 -9.22
N ARG A 1021 -16.11 -6.70 -10.32
CA ARG A 1021 -17.49 -7.11 -10.68
C ARG A 1021 -18.64 -6.56 -9.82
N GLY A 1022 -18.38 -5.68 -8.84
CA GLY A 1022 -19.42 -5.04 -8.02
C GLY A 1022 -20.42 -4.19 -8.80
N LEU A 1023 -19.93 -3.28 -9.65
CA LEU A 1023 -20.78 -2.39 -10.46
C LEU A 1023 -21.02 -2.95 -11.89
N GLY A 1024 -22.18 -3.60 -12.05
CA GLY A 1024 -22.83 -3.93 -13.33
C GLY A 1024 -24.13 -3.11 -13.53
N PRO A 1025 -24.95 -3.41 -14.57
CA PRO A 1025 -26.13 -2.61 -14.91
C PRO A 1025 -27.11 -2.40 -13.75
N ALA A 1026 -27.39 -3.45 -12.96
CA ALA A 1026 -28.22 -3.35 -11.77
C ALA A 1026 -27.65 -2.37 -10.73
N GLY A 1027 -26.34 -2.40 -10.47
CA GLY A 1027 -25.70 -1.47 -9.53
C GLY A 1027 -25.65 -0.02 -10.04
N ILE A 1028 -25.52 0.19 -11.36
CA ILE A 1028 -25.66 1.53 -11.95
C ILE A 1028 -27.10 2.04 -11.78
N LYS A 1029 -28.10 1.17 -12.01
CA LYS A 1029 -29.50 1.49 -11.73
C LYS A 1029 -29.68 1.81 -10.24
N THR A 1030 -29.15 0.99 -9.32
CA THR A 1030 -29.22 1.24 -7.87
C THR A 1030 -28.60 2.57 -7.45
N ILE A 1031 -27.49 3.03 -8.04
CA ILE A 1031 -26.97 4.38 -7.76
C ILE A 1031 -27.95 5.46 -8.22
N VAL A 1032 -28.52 5.32 -9.43
CA VAL A 1032 -29.47 6.29 -9.99
C VAL A 1032 -30.80 6.29 -9.23
N ASP A 1033 -31.30 5.13 -8.83
CA ASP A 1033 -32.51 4.93 -8.04
C ASP A 1033 -32.31 5.45 -6.61
N PHE A 1034 -31.18 5.14 -5.94
CA PHE A 1034 -30.86 5.62 -4.59
C PHE A 1034 -30.79 7.15 -4.54
N MET A 1035 -30.30 7.75 -5.62
CA MET A 1035 -30.24 9.19 -5.79
C MET A 1035 -31.61 9.79 -6.15
N GLN A 1036 -32.60 9.02 -6.59
CA GLN A 1036 -33.92 9.50 -7.01
C GLN A 1036 -34.97 9.23 -5.93
N GLU A 1037 -35.36 10.27 -5.20
CA GLU A 1037 -36.61 10.22 -4.43
C GLU A 1037 -37.83 10.42 -5.33
N GLU A 1038 -38.87 9.63 -5.09
CA GLU A 1038 -40.22 9.93 -5.54
C GLU A 1038 -40.79 11.07 -4.68
N SER A 1039 -41.37 12.09 -5.34
CA SER A 1039 -41.79 13.36 -4.75
C SER A 1039 -43.26 13.41 -4.38
#